data_AF-A0A3B3ZT98-F1
#
_entry.id   AF-A0A3B3ZT98-F1
#
_cell.length_a   1.000
_cell.length_b   1.000
_cell.length_c   1.000
_cell.angle_alpha   90.00
_cell.angle_beta   90.00
_cell.angle_gamma   90.00
#
_symmetry.space_group_name_H-M   'P 1'
#
loop_
_entity.id
_entity.type
_entity.pdbx_description
1 polymer ?
#
loop_
_entity_poly.entity_id
_entity_poly.type
_entity_poly.pdbx_seq_one_letter_code
_entity_poly.pdbx_strand_id
1 'polypeptide(L)'
;MAEAHQAVAFQFTVGPDGIDLQLSHEALRQIYLSGLHSWKKRFIRFKNGVMTGVYPGSPGGFMVVVVSYMSYNRYYQLDPSRGIMTKLGEYLPLSRYMSSDSQKIVGGVLVGTGLWVSIIMVMRNVLKCLLSWHGWMSQRHGSVSYGTHLWMLLVKIFSGRKPMLYSFQNSLPRLPVPAVKDTCRRYLESVRPLMENEQFERMKGLAKDFEKNLGPRLQWYLKLKSWWASNYVSDWWEEYIYLRGRSPIMVNSNYYAMDFLYVFPTSIQAARAGNAIHAIMLYRRKLDRAQIKPLMLLHTIPMCSAQYERMFNTSRVPGVDTDILMHVNDTKHIVVYHKGRFFKVGMFYDGRLLLPREIEQQMERILADTSEPSPGEAKLAALTAGDRTPWAKARETYFNRGKNKQALDTIEKAAFFVTLDDSEQRYDEKNPVRSLDKYAKSLLHGECYDRWFDKSFNLIIFKNGTMGLNAEHSWADAPIIGHLWEHVLSMDPVKLGYTEEGHCNGEPHPNVPGPQRLQWDITPECEEVIESSLTVAKNLANDVDCHIIPFSTFGKGLIKKCRTSPDAFIQIALQLAHYRDKGKFCLTYEASMTRLFREGRTETVRSCTMETCAFVRSMIRDETREERMKLLKVAAEKHQDMYRLAMTGQGIDRHLFCLYVVSKYLGEDSAFLKEVLSEPWRLSTSQTPLQQMELFDLIKHPEYVTSGGGFGPVADDGYGVSYIILGENLINFHISSKHSSPETDSHRFGGHIKQAMMDILDLFQLDKKGIK
;
A
#
# COMPACT_ATOMS: atom_id res chain seq x y z
N MET A 1 13.90 24.50 -14.21
CA MET A 1 14.74 25.55 -13.59
C MET A 1 15.52 25.09 -12.34
N ALA A 2 16.00 23.84 -12.26
CA ALA A 2 17.05 23.49 -11.29
C ALA A 2 18.43 24.02 -11.73
N GLU A 3 18.59 24.27 -13.03
CA GLU A 3 19.77 24.92 -13.64
C GLU A 3 19.82 26.43 -13.34
N ALA A 4 18.68 27.09 -13.14
CA ALA A 4 18.65 28.53 -12.88
C ALA A 4 19.23 28.90 -11.50
N HIS A 5 19.11 28.05 -10.48
CA HIS A 5 19.76 28.29 -9.17
C HIS A 5 21.25 27.93 -9.15
N GLN A 6 21.72 27.04 -10.05
CA GLN A 6 23.17 26.92 -10.29
C GLN A 6 23.71 28.21 -10.93
N ALA A 7 22.92 28.87 -11.78
CA ALA A 7 23.32 30.15 -12.40
C ALA A 7 23.33 31.37 -11.46
N VAL A 8 22.72 31.32 -10.27
CA VAL A 8 22.82 32.41 -9.25
C VAL A 8 23.99 32.18 -8.27
N ALA A 9 24.45 30.93 -8.13
CA ALA A 9 25.66 30.63 -7.35
C ALA A 9 26.96 30.91 -8.12
N PHE A 10 26.86 30.97 -9.45
CA PHE A 10 27.93 31.21 -10.40
C PHE A 10 27.44 32.24 -11.43
N GLN A 11 27.56 33.54 -11.12
CA GLN A 11 27.50 34.54 -12.18
C GLN A 11 28.85 34.55 -12.88
N PHE A 12 28.86 34.17 -14.16
CA PHE A 12 30.02 34.38 -15.02
C PHE A 12 29.68 35.45 -16.06
N THR A 13 30.43 36.53 -16.04
CA THR A 13 30.37 37.58 -17.07
C THR A 13 31.64 37.48 -17.90
N VAL A 14 31.49 37.26 -19.20
CA VAL A 14 32.62 37.23 -20.13
C VAL A 14 32.81 38.65 -20.66
N GLY A 15 33.86 39.31 -20.18
CA GLY A 15 34.28 40.64 -20.65
C GLY A 15 35.50 40.55 -21.57
N PRO A 16 35.91 41.68 -22.18
CA PRO A 16 37.13 41.75 -23.02
C PRO A 16 38.41 41.34 -22.26
N ASP A 17 38.42 41.48 -20.93
CA ASP A 17 39.57 41.24 -20.05
C ASP A 17 39.56 39.87 -19.34
N GLY A 18 38.56 39.00 -19.60
CA GLY A 18 38.48 37.65 -19.02
C GLY A 18 37.12 37.25 -18.46
N ILE A 19 37.11 36.16 -17.69
CA ILE A 19 35.92 35.61 -17.02
C ILE A 19 35.87 36.15 -15.58
N ASP A 20 34.88 36.98 -15.27
CA ASP A 20 34.60 37.42 -13.89
C ASP A 20 33.59 36.47 -13.24
N LEU A 21 33.89 35.97 -12.05
CA LEU A 21 33.22 34.82 -11.41
C LEU A 21 32.78 35.20 -10.00
N GLN A 22 31.53 35.63 -9.84
CA GLN A 22 30.95 35.94 -8.53
C GLN A 22 30.39 34.67 -7.87
N LEU A 23 31.07 34.21 -6.82
CA LEU A 23 30.71 33.04 -6.02
C LEU A 23 30.02 33.47 -4.72
N SER A 24 28.75 33.11 -4.56
CA SER A 24 28.06 33.30 -3.27
C SER A 24 28.58 32.28 -2.24
N HIS A 25 29.27 32.77 -1.20
CA HIS A 25 29.75 31.92 -0.09
C HIS A 25 28.63 31.13 0.59
N GLU A 26 27.44 31.74 0.73
CA GLU A 26 26.27 31.08 1.30
C GLU A 26 25.79 29.93 0.40
N ALA A 27 25.75 30.14 -0.92
CA ALA A 27 25.39 29.09 -1.88
C ALA A 27 26.40 27.93 -1.86
N LEU A 28 27.71 28.22 -1.81
CA LEU A 28 28.76 27.21 -1.69
C LEU A 28 28.65 26.41 -0.38
N ARG A 29 28.37 27.08 0.74
CA ARG A 29 28.11 26.43 2.03
C ARG A 29 26.91 25.49 1.94
N GLN A 30 25.81 25.91 1.31
CA GLN A 30 24.63 25.07 1.13
C GLN A 30 24.90 23.87 0.21
N ILE A 31 25.68 24.05 -0.86
CA ILE A 31 26.13 22.95 -1.72
C ILE A 31 26.98 21.95 -0.92
N TYR A 32 27.94 22.44 -0.12
CA TYR A 32 28.78 21.59 0.74
C TYR A 32 27.96 20.79 1.76
N LEU A 33 27.07 21.45 2.52
CA LEU A 33 26.21 20.78 3.52
C LEU A 33 25.27 19.78 2.88
N SER A 34 24.68 20.12 1.73
CA SER A 34 23.85 19.22 0.92
C SER A 34 24.66 18.01 0.43
N GLY A 35 25.91 18.21 0.00
CA GLY A 35 26.85 17.17 -0.40
C GLY A 35 27.19 16.22 0.76
N LEU A 36 27.56 16.77 1.92
CA LEU A 36 27.87 16.01 3.13
C LEU A 36 26.67 15.17 3.59
N HIS A 37 25.46 15.75 3.61
CA HIS A 37 24.25 15.03 4.00
C HIS A 37 23.89 13.94 2.99
N SER A 38 24.02 14.23 1.69
CA SER A 38 23.82 13.24 0.63
C SER A 38 24.78 12.07 0.78
N TRP A 39 26.07 12.34 1.04
CA TRP A 39 27.07 11.32 1.29
C TRP A 39 26.75 10.50 2.55
N LYS A 40 26.40 11.15 3.66
CA LYS A 40 25.97 10.48 4.90
C LYS A 40 24.74 9.59 4.68
N LYS A 41 23.75 10.09 3.93
CA LYS A 41 22.54 9.32 3.55
C LYS A 41 22.91 8.10 2.71
N ARG A 42 23.73 8.27 1.66
CA ARG A 42 24.21 7.19 0.79
C ARG A 42 25.02 6.16 1.58
N PHE A 43 25.90 6.59 2.48
CA PHE A 43 26.67 5.70 3.35
C PHE A 43 25.75 4.90 4.30
N ILE A 44 24.77 5.55 4.94
CA ILE A 44 23.80 4.85 5.80
C ILE A 44 22.99 3.83 4.98
N ARG A 45 22.52 4.20 3.79
CA ARG A 45 21.83 3.28 2.88
C ARG A 45 22.70 2.10 2.48
N PHE A 46 23.95 2.36 2.09
CA PHE A 46 24.91 1.31 1.75
C PHE A 46 25.14 0.38 2.94
N LYS A 47 25.46 0.93 4.12
CA LYS A 47 25.64 0.18 5.36
C LYS A 47 24.42 -0.68 5.67
N ASN A 48 23.22 -0.10 5.67
CA ASN A 48 21.99 -0.81 6.00
C ASN A 48 21.61 -1.83 4.91
N GLY A 49 21.93 -1.54 3.64
CA GLY A 49 21.82 -2.45 2.51
C GLY A 49 22.73 -3.67 2.67
N VAL A 50 23.98 -3.48 3.10
CA VAL A 50 24.88 -4.59 3.45
C VAL A 50 24.32 -5.37 4.65
N MET A 51 23.89 -4.69 5.72
CA MET A 51 23.34 -5.34 6.92
C MET A 51 22.09 -6.19 6.62
N THR A 52 21.18 -5.68 5.81
CA THR A 52 19.99 -6.43 5.34
C THR A 52 20.39 -7.52 4.34
N GLY A 53 21.35 -7.23 3.47
CA GLY A 53 21.91 -8.13 2.47
C GLY A 53 22.69 -9.32 3.03
N VAL A 54 23.10 -9.29 4.30
CA VAL A 54 23.76 -10.42 5.01
C VAL A 54 22.91 -11.03 6.13
N TYR A 55 21.71 -10.49 6.37
CA TYR A 55 20.76 -10.98 7.39
C TYR A 55 20.32 -12.43 7.11
N PRO A 56 20.18 -13.33 8.10
CA PRO A 56 20.25 -13.12 9.56
C PRO A 56 21.67 -13.08 10.16
N GLY A 57 22.71 -13.13 9.32
CA GLY A 57 24.08 -12.92 9.75
C GLY A 57 24.33 -11.51 10.28
N SER A 58 25.49 -11.31 10.91
CA SER A 58 25.91 -10.03 11.46
C SER A 58 27.42 -9.80 11.30
N PRO A 59 27.90 -8.55 11.30
CA PRO A 59 29.33 -8.24 11.32
C PRO A 59 30.08 -8.86 12.51
N GLY A 60 29.42 -8.96 13.68
CA GLY A 60 30.00 -9.67 14.83
C GLY A 60 30.19 -11.16 14.54
N GLY A 61 29.19 -11.81 13.91
CA GLY A 61 29.30 -13.19 13.45
C GLY A 61 30.41 -13.40 12.41
N PHE A 62 30.63 -12.43 11.52
CA PHE A 62 31.75 -12.46 10.57
C PHE A 62 33.09 -12.49 11.30
N MET A 63 33.29 -11.58 12.25
CA MET A 63 34.53 -11.53 13.04
C MET A 63 34.76 -12.83 13.81
N VAL A 64 33.72 -13.39 14.43
CA VAL A 64 33.83 -14.68 15.13
C VAL A 64 34.26 -15.79 14.17
N VAL A 65 33.59 -15.95 13.02
CA VAL A 65 33.93 -17.01 12.07
C VAL A 65 35.35 -16.87 11.53
N VAL A 66 35.74 -15.66 11.10
CA VAL A 66 37.06 -15.43 10.53
C VAL A 66 38.16 -15.60 11.57
N VAL A 67 38.01 -15.00 12.76
CA VAL A 67 39.01 -15.12 13.82
C VAL A 67 39.12 -16.56 14.30
N SER A 68 38.01 -17.26 14.55
CA SER A 68 38.04 -18.67 14.96
C SER A 68 38.71 -19.55 13.90
N TYR A 69 38.40 -19.34 12.61
CA TYR A 69 39.03 -20.07 11.51
C TYR A 69 40.54 -19.80 11.43
N MET A 70 40.95 -18.53 11.53
CA MET A 70 42.35 -18.13 11.50
C MET A 70 43.13 -18.65 12.72
N SER A 71 42.56 -18.55 13.92
CA SER A 71 43.16 -19.07 15.16
C SER A 71 43.31 -20.59 15.11
N TYR A 72 42.30 -21.31 14.61
CA TYR A 72 42.36 -22.76 14.42
C TYR A 72 43.51 -23.15 13.48
N ASN A 73 43.60 -22.54 12.29
CA ASN A 73 44.67 -22.84 11.35
C ASN A 73 46.05 -22.46 11.87
N ARG A 74 46.15 -21.35 12.64
CA ARG A 74 47.41 -20.93 13.27
C ARG A 74 47.89 -21.94 14.31
N TYR A 75 46.98 -22.47 15.13
CA TYR A 75 47.27 -23.45 16.16
C TYR A 75 47.72 -24.79 15.56
N TYR A 76 47.01 -25.28 14.53
CA TYR A 76 47.32 -26.53 13.86
C TYR A 76 48.35 -26.42 12.71
N GLN A 77 48.94 -25.23 12.51
CA GLN A 77 49.89 -24.93 11.42
C GLN A 77 49.39 -25.30 10.00
N LEU A 78 48.08 -25.24 9.79
CA LEU A 78 47.46 -25.53 8.49
C LEU A 78 47.56 -24.30 7.58
N ASP A 79 47.69 -24.52 6.27
CA ASP A 79 47.57 -23.42 5.28
C ASP A 79 46.10 -22.93 5.23
N PRO A 80 45.82 -21.69 5.71
CA PRO A 80 44.46 -21.15 5.74
C PRO A 80 43.87 -20.94 4.34
N SER A 81 44.73 -20.84 3.32
CA SER A 81 44.32 -20.64 1.94
C SER A 81 44.04 -21.95 1.20
N ARG A 82 44.34 -23.12 1.80
CA ARG A 82 44.30 -24.44 1.15
C ARG A 82 44.94 -24.44 -0.25
N GLY A 83 46.05 -23.73 -0.42
CA GLY A 83 46.79 -23.63 -1.69
C GLY A 83 46.14 -22.73 -2.76
N ILE A 84 45.07 -21.99 -2.46
CA ILE A 84 44.41 -21.09 -3.44
C ILE A 84 45.37 -20.00 -3.93
N MET A 85 46.18 -19.42 -3.03
CA MET A 85 47.12 -18.36 -3.40
C MET A 85 48.29 -18.89 -4.24
N THR A 86 48.71 -20.13 -3.99
CA THR A 86 49.73 -20.81 -4.80
C THR A 86 49.25 -21.01 -6.23
N LYS A 87 48.00 -21.46 -6.43
CA LYS A 87 47.38 -21.62 -7.75
C LYS A 87 47.15 -20.29 -8.48
N LEU A 88 46.75 -19.24 -7.77
CA LEU A 88 46.61 -17.90 -8.36
C LEU A 88 47.97 -17.30 -8.75
N GLY A 89 49.02 -17.64 -8.00
CA GLY A 89 50.41 -17.26 -8.29
C GLY A 89 50.94 -17.82 -9.62
N GLU A 90 50.33 -18.88 -10.17
CA GLU A 90 50.69 -19.45 -11.48
C GLU A 90 50.24 -18.55 -12.65
N TYR A 91 49.19 -17.74 -12.45
CA TYR A 91 48.59 -16.88 -13.48
C TYR A 91 48.81 -15.38 -13.24
N LEU A 92 49.19 -15.00 -12.01
CA LEU A 92 49.45 -13.62 -11.59
C LEU A 92 50.73 -13.58 -10.74
N PRO A 93 51.67 -12.62 -10.96
CA PRO A 93 52.94 -12.56 -10.22
C PRO A 93 52.76 -11.99 -8.79
N LEU A 94 51.90 -12.61 -7.98
CA LEU A 94 51.52 -12.18 -6.63
C LEU A 94 52.69 -12.16 -5.64
N SER A 95 53.68 -13.04 -5.84
CA SER A 95 54.89 -13.14 -4.99
C SER A 95 55.79 -11.90 -5.03
N ARG A 96 55.71 -11.08 -6.10
CA ARG A 96 56.48 -9.83 -6.23
C ARG A 96 55.91 -8.68 -5.38
N TYR A 97 54.65 -8.78 -4.97
CA TYR A 97 53.93 -7.69 -4.31
C TYR A 97 53.44 -8.04 -2.89
N MET A 98 53.48 -9.33 -2.50
CA MET A 98 52.93 -9.81 -1.24
C MET A 98 53.74 -10.96 -0.64
N SER A 99 54.13 -10.86 0.62
CA SER A 99 54.88 -11.91 1.34
C SER A 99 54.03 -13.18 1.56
N SER A 100 54.68 -14.33 1.77
CA SER A 100 54.01 -15.61 2.03
C SER A 100 53.05 -15.55 3.24
N ASP A 101 53.43 -14.82 4.29
CA ASP A 101 52.57 -14.63 5.46
C ASP A 101 51.36 -13.75 5.15
N SER A 102 51.55 -12.67 4.38
CA SER A 102 50.44 -11.84 3.90
C SER A 102 49.49 -12.64 3.00
N GLN A 103 50.01 -13.52 2.13
CA GLN A 103 49.18 -14.40 1.29
C GLN A 103 48.35 -15.39 2.13
N LYS A 104 48.92 -15.98 3.19
CA LYS A 104 48.19 -16.85 4.12
C LYS A 104 47.09 -16.11 4.88
N ILE A 105 47.36 -14.87 5.31
CA ILE A 105 46.36 -14.02 5.97
C ILE A 105 45.23 -13.70 5.00
N VAL A 106 45.53 -13.19 3.80
CA VAL A 106 44.50 -12.83 2.80
C VAL A 106 43.71 -14.06 2.38
N GLY A 107 44.37 -15.19 2.10
CA GLY A 107 43.71 -16.46 1.78
C GLY A 107 42.81 -16.95 2.92
N GLY A 108 43.28 -16.88 4.17
CA GLY A 108 42.49 -17.23 5.35
C GLY A 108 41.25 -16.35 5.54
N VAL A 109 41.38 -15.04 5.30
CA VAL A 109 40.23 -14.11 5.33
C VAL A 109 39.24 -14.44 4.21
N LEU A 110 39.70 -14.75 2.99
CA LEU A 110 38.82 -15.12 1.88
C LEU A 110 38.03 -16.41 2.18
N VAL A 111 38.72 -17.46 2.65
CA VAL A 111 38.07 -18.73 3.01
C VAL A 111 37.12 -18.56 4.20
N GLY A 112 37.54 -17.83 5.24
CA GLY A 112 36.68 -17.51 6.39
C GLY A 112 35.45 -16.69 6.01
N THR A 113 35.58 -15.75 5.07
CA THR A 113 34.46 -15.00 4.49
C THR A 113 33.52 -15.93 3.71
N GLY A 114 34.07 -16.81 2.88
CA GLY A 114 33.28 -17.82 2.15
C GLY A 114 32.51 -18.76 3.07
N LEU A 115 33.12 -19.19 4.18
CA LEU A 115 32.46 -19.99 5.22
C LEU A 115 31.33 -19.20 5.88
N TRP A 116 31.56 -17.94 6.25
CA TRP A 116 30.55 -17.07 6.83
C TRP A 116 29.35 -16.84 5.89
N VAL A 117 29.61 -16.56 4.60
CA VAL A 117 28.57 -16.45 3.57
C VAL A 117 27.79 -17.76 3.44
N SER A 118 28.47 -18.91 3.46
CA SER A 118 27.83 -20.23 3.41
C SER A 118 26.91 -20.46 4.61
N ILE A 119 27.36 -20.11 5.83
CA ILE A 119 26.55 -20.17 7.04
C ILE A 119 25.29 -19.30 6.89
N ILE A 120 25.43 -18.07 6.39
CA ILE A 120 24.28 -17.19 6.14
C ILE A 120 23.30 -17.81 5.16
N MET A 121 23.78 -18.36 4.05
CA MET A 121 22.92 -19.02 3.06
C MET A 121 22.19 -20.22 3.66
N VAL A 122 22.85 -21.02 4.49
CA VAL A 122 22.20 -22.12 5.22
C VAL A 122 21.14 -21.57 6.17
N MET A 123 21.46 -20.58 7.01
CA MET A 123 20.49 -19.96 7.94
C MET A 123 19.28 -19.38 7.21
N ARG A 124 19.48 -18.73 6.06
CA ARG A 124 18.40 -18.20 5.21
C ARG A 124 17.50 -19.30 4.70
N ASN A 125 18.07 -20.39 4.17
CA ASN A 125 17.29 -21.49 3.65
C ASN A 125 16.54 -22.22 4.77
N VAL A 126 17.14 -22.39 5.94
CA VAL A 126 16.45 -22.93 7.13
C VAL A 126 15.28 -22.02 7.51
N LEU A 127 15.50 -20.71 7.63
CA LEU A 127 14.44 -19.76 7.96
C LEU A 127 13.33 -19.78 6.89
N LYS A 128 13.69 -19.86 5.61
CA LYS A 128 12.74 -19.97 4.50
C LYS A 128 11.89 -21.24 4.59
N CYS A 129 12.49 -22.38 4.90
CA CYS A 129 11.77 -23.63 5.12
C CYS A 129 10.83 -23.52 6.32
N LEU A 130 11.29 -22.94 7.44
CA LEU A 130 10.45 -22.70 8.61
C LEU A 130 9.26 -21.80 8.27
N LEU A 131 9.48 -20.70 7.54
CA LEU A 131 8.43 -19.76 7.13
C LEU A 131 7.50 -20.33 6.04
N SER A 132 7.93 -21.35 5.29
CA SER A 132 7.07 -22.04 4.32
C SER A 132 6.02 -22.94 4.98
N TRP A 133 6.21 -23.29 6.26
CA TRP A 133 5.26 -24.08 7.02
C TRP A 133 4.18 -23.19 7.64
N HIS A 134 2.93 -23.49 7.32
CA HIS A 134 1.76 -22.70 7.69
C HIS A 134 0.78 -23.44 8.62
N GLY A 135 1.14 -24.63 9.11
CA GLY A 135 0.24 -25.46 9.94
C GLY A 135 -0.18 -24.82 11.27
N TRP A 136 0.52 -23.77 11.71
CA TRP A 136 0.16 -22.96 12.86
C TRP A 136 -1.17 -22.20 12.66
N MET A 137 -1.58 -21.87 11.42
CA MET A 137 -2.84 -21.15 11.16
C MET A 137 -4.09 -21.99 11.38
N SER A 138 -3.97 -23.32 11.27
CA SER A 138 -5.09 -24.25 11.44
C SER A 138 -5.34 -24.64 12.90
N GLN A 139 -4.52 -24.15 13.84
CA GLN A 139 -4.70 -24.47 15.25
C GLN A 139 -5.80 -23.61 15.88
N ARG A 140 -6.63 -24.24 16.72
CA ARG A 140 -7.66 -23.53 17.49
C ARG A 140 -6.99 -22.56 18.47
N HIS A 141 -7.62 -21.39 18.62
CA HIS A 141 -7.17 -20.37 19.57
C HIS A 141 -7.12 -20.95 20.99
N GLY A 142 -5.97 -20.83 21.67
CA GLY A 142 -5.76 -21.33 23.03
C GLY A 142 -5.14 -22.72 23.17
N SER A 143 -4.99 -23.49 22.09
CA SER A 143 -4.32 -24.81 22.10
C SER A 143 -3.16 -24.84 21.11
N VAL A 144 -2.02 -24.24 21.48
CA VAL A 144 -0.81 -24.30 20.66
C VAL A 144 -0.10 -25.62 20.93
N SER A 145 0.12 -26.42 19.88
CA SER A 145 0.82 -27.70 20.04
C SER A 145 2.29 -27.50 20.41
N TYR A 146 2.90 -28.48 21.10
CA TYR A 146 4.34 -28.48 21.38
C TYR A 146 5.18 -28.30 20.11
N GLY A 147 4.76 -28.91 18.99
CA GLY A 147 5.43 -28.74 17.70
C GLY A 147 5.41 -27.30 17.19
N THR A 148 4.31 -26.57 17.39
CA THR A 148 4.22 -25.13 17.02
C THR A 148 5.00 -24.23 17.95
N HIS A 149 5.05 -24.55 19.25
CA HIS A 149 5.96 -23.87 20.17
C HIS A 149 7.43 -24.04 19.77
N LEU A 150 7.84 -25.28 19.45
CA LEU A 150 9.17 -25.57 18.96
C LEU A 150 9.46 -24.82 17.65
N TRP A 151 8.53 -24.84 16.69
CA TRP A 151 8.65 -24.08 15.44
C TRP A 151 8.80 -22.57 15.69
N MET A 152 7.98 -21.96 16.54
CA MET A 152 8.08 -20.53 16.88
C MET A 152 9.44 -20.21 17.51
N LEU A 153 9.95 -21.09 18.39
CA LEU A 153 11.27 -20.95 18.98
C LEU A 153 12.36 -21.00 17.90
N LEU A 154 12.30 -21.95 16.97
CA LEU A 154 13.24 -22.06 15.86
C LEU A 154 13.17 -20.83 14.95
N VAL A 155 11.97 -20.35 14.59
CA VAL A 155 11.81 -19.10 13.83
C VAL A 155 12.48 -17.95 14.54
N LYS A 156 12.30 -17.79 15.86
CA LYS A 156 12.96 -16.73 16.65
C LYS A 156 14.48 -16.86 16.66
N ILE A 157 15.02 -18.07 16.81
CA ILE A 157 16.46 -18.32 16.80
C ILE A 157 17.07 -17.96 15.45
N PHE A 158 16.48 -18.46 14.36
CA PHE A 158 16.99 -18.24 13.00
C PHE A 158 16.66 -16.85 12.44
N SER A 159 15.69 -16.15 13.03
CA SER A 159 15.34 -14.79 12.65
C SER A 159 16.42 -13.77 13.02
N GLY A 160 17.44 -14.08 13.81
CA GLY A 160 18.50 -13.12 14.14
C GLY A 160 18.05 -11.99 15.08
N ARG A 161 18.93 -11.00 15.31
CA ARG A 161 18.70 -9.88 16.25
C ARG A 161 18.56 -8.55 15.51
N LYS A 162 17.64 -7.69 15.97
CA LYS A 162 17.42 -6.31 15.49
C LYS A 162 17.17 -6.22 13.97
N PRO A 163 16.08 -6.83 13.46
CA PRO A 163 15.74 -6.73 12.04
C PRO A 163 15.47 -5.28 11.62
N MET A 164 15.90 -4.95 10.41
CA MET A 164 15.57 -3.73 9.68
C MET A 164 14.43 -4.03 8.68
N LEU A 165 13.84 -3.00 8.07
CA LEU A 165 12.64 -3.12 7.24
C LEU A 165 12.72 -4.24 6.19
N TYR A 166 13.88 -4.36 5.54
CA TYR A 166 14.10 -5.32 4.44
C TYR A 166 14.89 -6.58 4.85
N SER A 167 15.19 -6.76 6.14
CA SER A 167 16.02 -7.87 6.64
C SER A 167 15.52 -9.26 6.20
N PHE A 168 14.21 -9.45 6.15
CA PHE A 168 13.61 -10.76 5.84
C PHE A 168 13.36 -11.02 4.35
N GLN A 169 13.54 -10.04 3.45
CA GLN A 169 13.13 -10.18 2.03
C GLN A 169 13.77 -11.38 1.31
N ASN A 170 15.03 -11.72 1.67
CA ASN A 170 15.73 -12.87 1.09
C ASN A 170 15.43 -14.21 1.78
N SER A 171 14.79 -14.17 2.96
CA SER A 171 14.39 -15.35 3.73
C SER A 171 12.91 -15.69 3.58
N LEU A 172 12.09 -14.78 3.04
CA LEU A 172 10.68 -15.04 2.79
C LEU A 172 10.50 -16.12 1.70
N PRO A 173 9.51 -17.02 1.87
CA PRO A 173 9.19 -18.02 0.85
C PRO A 173 8.64 -17.36 -0.42
N ARG A 174 8.73 -18.08 -1.54
CA ARG A 174 8.02 -17.70 -2.78
C ARG A 174 6.56 -18.12 -2.67
N LEU A 175 5.67 -17.37 -3.31
CA LEU A 175 4.26 -17.73 -3.38
C LEU A 175 4.12 -19.10 -4.08
N PRO A 176 3.44 -20.10 -3.49
CA PRO A 176 3.27 -21.40 -4.11
C PRO A 176 2.31 -21.31 -5.31
N VAL A 177 2.53 -22.17 -6.30
CA VAL A 177 1.60 -22.36 -7.43
C VAL A 177 0.64 -23.50 -7.07
N PRO A 178 -0.68 -23.23 -6.88
CA PRO A 178 -1.65 -24.28 -6.55
C PRO A 178 -1.77 -25.34 -7.66
N ALA A 179 -2.34 -26.49 -7.33
CA ALA A 179 -2.67 -27.49 -8.35
C ALA A 179 -3.92 -27.09 -9.14
N VAL A 180 -3.92 -27.27 -10.47
CA VAL A 180 -5.07 -26.97 -11.35
C VAL A 180 -6.34 -27.68 -10.87
N LYS A 181 -6.24 -28.96 -10.50
CA LYS A 181 -7.35 -29.74 -9.97
C LYS A 181 -7.98 -29.12 -8.72
N ASP A 182 -7.15 -28.67 -7.76
CA ASP A 182 -7.64 -28.02 -6.55
C ASP A 182 -8.28 -26.67 -6.86
N THR A 183 -7.70 -25.90 -7.77
CA THR A 183 -8.27 -24.63 -8.23
C THR A 183 -9.61 -24.81 -8.93
N CYS A 184 -9.74 -25.77 -9.84
CA CYS A 184 -10.99 -26.06 -10.54
C CYS A 184 -12.08 -26.54 -9.57
N ARG A 185 -11.74 -27.46 -8.66
CA ARG A 185 -12.66 -27.94 -7.62
C ARG A 185 -13.18 -26.80 -6.74
N ARG A 186 -12.28 -25.97 -6.19
CA ARG A 186 -12.66 -24.85 -5.31
C ARG A 186 -13.41 -23.75 -6.06
N TYR A 187 -13.08 -23.52 -7.33
CA TYR A 187 -13.86 -22.62 -8.19
C TYR A 187 -15.31 -23.11 -8.31
N LEU A 188 -15.52 -24.38 -8.66
CA LEU A 188 -16.86 -24.98 -8.75
C LEU A 188 -17.62 -24.90 -7.42
N GLU A 189 -16.95 -25.18 -6.30
CA GLU A 189 -17.53 -24.98 -4.96
C GLU A 189 -17.99 -23.53 -4.73
N SER A 190 -17.20 -22.55 -5.18
CA SER A 190 -17.48 -21.12 -4.99
C SER A 190 -18.62 -20.57 -5.86
N VAL A 191 -18.82 -21.09 -7.07
CA VAL A 191 -19.87 -20.61 -7.99
C VAL A 191 -21.17 -21.40 -7.88
N ARG A 192 -21.16 -22.54 -7.18
CA ARG A 192 -22.36 -23.34 -6.95
C ARG A 192 -23.58 -22.55 -6.43
N PRO A 193 -23.45 -21.63 -5.45
CA PRO A 193 -24.60 -20.86 -4.97
C PRO A 193 -25.07 -19.77 -5.95
N LEU A 194 -24.28 -19.46 -6.98
CA LEU A 194 -24.50 -18.36 -7.93
C LEU A 194 -25.12 -18.83 -9.27
N MET A 195 -25.08 -20.14 -9.54
CA MET A 195 -25.51 -20.72 -10.81
C MET A 195 -26.69 -21.66 -10.65
N GLU A 196 -27.56 -21.67 -11.66
CA GLU A 196 -28.59 -22.68 -11.80
C GLU A 196 -27.98 -24.06 -12.13
N ASN A 197 -28.76 -25.14 -11.96
CA ASN A 197 -28.25 -26.50 -12.11
C ASN A 197 -27.69 -26.80 -13.51
N GLU A 198 -28.37 -26.33 -14.57
CA GLU A 198 -27.96 -26.55 -15.95
C GLU A 198 -26.64 -25.80 -16.28
N GLN A 199 -26.58 -24.53 -15.88
CA GLN A 199 -25.36 -23.70 -16.01
C GLN A 199 -24.19 -24.32 -15.25
N PHE A 200 -24.43 -24.84 -14.03
CA PHE A 200 -23.42 -25.46 -13.21
C PHE A 200 -22.87 -26.76 -13.82
N GLU A 201 -23.73 -27.64 -14.36
CA GLU A 201 -23.25 -28.86 -15.03
C GLU A 201 -22.47 -28.55 -16.31
N ARG A 202 -22.86 -27.51 -17.07
CA ARG A 202 -22.06 -27.00 -18.20
C ARG A 202 -20.67 -26.54 -17.73
N MET A 203 -20.62 -25.71 -16.68
CA MET A 203 -19.37 -25.18 -16.12
C MET A 203 -18.46 -26.29 -15.59
N LYS A 204 -19.02 -27.32 -14.95
CA LYS A 204 -18.29 -28.52 -14.53
C LYS A 204 -17.71 -29.29 -15.72
N GLY A 205 -18.42 -29.34 -16.85
CA GLY A 205 -17.90 -29.85 -18.11
C GLY A 205 -16.67 -29.08 -18.60
N LEU A 206 -16.78 -27.74 -18.65
CA LEU A 206 -15.68 -26.85 -19.05
C LEU A 206 -14.46 -26.96 -18.12
N ALA A 207 -14.69 -26.99 -16.80
CA ALA A 207 -13.63 -27.13 -15.81
C ALA A 207 -12.90 -28.48 -15.93
N LYS A 208 -13.64 -29.56 -16.18
CA LYS A 208 -13.08 -30.91 -16.36
C LYS A 208 -12.29 -31.04 -17.66
N ASP A 209 -12.77 -30.43 -18.75
CA ASP A 209 -12.04 -30.36 -20.01
C ASP A 209 -10.73 -29.58 -19.83
N PHE A 210 -10.79 -28.40 -19.20
CA PHE A 210 -9.63 -27.59 -18.89
C PHE A 210 -8.61 -28.34 -18.01
N GLU A 211 -9.05 -28.99 -16.94
CA GLU A 211 -8.18 -29.76 -16.03
C GLU A 211 -7.42 -30.88 -16.76
N LYS A 212 -8.05 -31.55 -17.73
CA LYS A 212 -7.46 -32.68 -18.46
C LYS A 212 -6.57 -32.24 -19.62
N ASN A 213 -6.93 -31.17 -20.31
CA ASN A 213 -6.33 -30.78 -21.58
C ASN A 213 -5.37 -29.58 -21.41
N LEU A 214 -5.91 -28.36 -21.50
CA LEU A 214 -5.11 -27.14 -21.57
C LEU A 214 -4.42 -26.78 -20.24
N GLY A 215 -5.09 -27.01 -19.11
CA GLY A 215 -4.63 -26.65 -17.77
C GLY A 215 -3.24 -27.16 -17.41
N PRO A 216 -2.91 -28.45 -17.59
CA PRO A 216 -1.58 -29.00 -17.32
C PRO A 216 -0.44 -28.30 -18.10
N ARG A 217 -0.69 -27.91 -19.35
CA ARG A 217 0.30 -27.19 -20.17
C ARG A 217 0.52 -25.77 -19.64
N LEU A 218 -0.55 -25.04 -19.36
CA LEU A 218 -0.46 -23.69 -18.78
C LEU A 218 0.22 -23.72 -17.40
N GLN A 219 -0.12 -24.70 -16.57
CA GLN A 219 0.49 -24.95 -15.27
C GLN A 219 2.01 -25.14 -15.37
N TRP A 220 2.49 -25.81 -16.42
CA TRP A 220 3.91 -26.05 -16.60
C TRP A 220 4.69 -24.74 -16.81
N TYR A 221 4.21 -23.86 -17.67
CA TYR A 221 4.79 -22.52 -17.85
C TYR A 221 4.72 -21.68 -16.58
N LEU A 222 3.62 -21.79 -15.82
CA LEU A 222 3.49 -21.06 -14.56
C LEU A 222 4.48 -21.54 -13.49
N LYS A 223 4.70 -22.86 -13.40
CA LYS A 223 5.75 -23.45 -12.56
C LYS A 223 7.13 -22.94 -12.99
N LEU A 224 7.41 -22.94 -14.28
CA LEU A 224 8.66 -22.38 -14.81
C LEU A 224 8.82 -20.92 -14.36
N LYS A 225 7.81 -20.06 -14.54
CA LYS A 225 7.84 -18.66 -14.07
C LYS A 225 8.14 -18.57 -12.57
N SER A 226 7.53 -19.41 -11.73
CA SER A 226 7.79 -19.41 -10.28
C SER A 226 9.23 -19.81 -9.88
N TRP A 227 9.98 -20.47 -10.76
CA TRP A 227 11.40 -20.77 -10.54
C TRP A 227 12.31 -19.57 -10.79
N TRP A 228 11.96 -18.73 -11.78
CA TRP A 228 12.78 -17.58 -12.20
C TRP A 228 12.35 -16.26 -11.55
N ALA A 229 11.06 -16.08 -11.29
CA ALA A 229 10.52 -14.88 -10.64
C ALA A 229 10.62 -14.96 -9.11
N SER A 230 10.72 -13.80 -8.46
CA SER A 230 10.56 -13.62 -7.01
C SER A 230 9.15 -14.00 -6.55
N ASN A 231 8.15 -13.64 -7.35
CA ASN A 231 6.74 -13.97 -7.21
C ASN A 231 6.14 -14.14 -8.61
N TYR A 232 5.33 -15.18 -8.84
CA TYR A 232 4.77 -15.46 -10.16
C TYR A 232 3.52 -14.63 -10.50
N VAL A 233 2.98 -13.88 -9.54
CA VAL A 233 1.74 -13.10 -9.68
C VAL A 233 2.02 -11.61 -9.80
N SER A 234 2.94 -11.08 -8.98
CA SER A 234 2.97 -9.64 -8.66
C SER A 234 3.21 -8.72 -9.85
N ASP A 235 4.11 -9.08 -10.76
CA ASP A 235 4.42 -8.28 -11.96
C ASP A 235 3.23 -8.26 -12.94
N TRP A 236 2.64 -9.42 -13.20
CA TRP A 236 1.44 -9.52 -14.05
C TRP A 236 0.22 -8.87 -13.40
N TRP A 237 0.05 -8.96 -12.08
CA TRP A 237 -1.04 -8.30 -11.37
C TRP A 237 -0.93 -6.78 -11.47
N GLU A 238 0.26 -6.22 -11.25
CA GLU A 238 0.53 -4.79 -11.42
C GLU A 238 0.24 -4.33 -12.86
N GLU A 239 0.78 -5.05 -13.84
CA GLU A 239 0.66 -4.70 -15.25
C GLU A 239 -0.78 -4.81 -15.79
N TYR A 240 -1.39 -5.99 -15.69
CA TYR A 240 -2.63 -6.27 -16.40
C TYR A 240 -3.88 -5.73 -15.70
N ILE A 241 -3.90 -5.69 -14.36
CA ILE A 241 -5.08 -5.25 -13.61
C ILE A 241 -5.10 -3.74 -13.45
N TYR A 242 -3.94 -3.13 -13.18
CA TYR A 242 -3.88 -1.69 -12.95
C TYR A 242 -3.37 -0.96 -14.19
N LEU A 243 -2.15 -1.26 -14.65
CA LEU A 243 -1.45 -0.42 -15.62
C LEU A 243 -2.02 -0.51 -17.04
N ARG A 244 -2.67 -1.60 -17.42
CA ARG A 244 -3.37 -1.74 -18.71
C ARG A 244 -4.83 -1.33 -18.67
N GLY A 245 -5.42 -1.12 -17.49
CA GLY A 245 -6.76 -0.52 -17.37
C GLY A 245 -6.79 0.86 -18.02
N ARG A 246 -7.81 1.13 -18.86
CA ARG A 246 -7.93 2.38 -19.63
C ARG A 246 -8.97 3.36 -19.09
N SER A 247 -9.86 2.87 -18.21
CA SER A 247 -10.86 3.68 -17.52
C SER A 247 -10.24 4.67 -16.52
N PRO A 248 -10.97 5.69 -16.09
CA PRO A 248 -10.46 6.68 -15.15
C PRO A 248 -10.12 6.04 -13.79
N ILE A 249 -8.95 6.34 -13.24
CA ILE A 249 -8.46 5.70 -12.00
C ILE A 249 -9.03 6.35 -10.73
N MET A 250 -9.47 7.61 -10.79
CA MET A 250 -9.94 8.40 -9.65
C MET A 250 -10.97 7.68 -8.77
N VAL A 251 -11.95 7.01 -9.38
CA VAL A 251 -12.99 6.23 -8.68
C VAL A 251 -12.77 4.73 -8.83
N ASN A 252 -12.39 4.28 -10.03
CA ASN A 252 -12.35 2.86 -10.37
C ASN A 252 -11.10 2.14 -9.83
N SER A 253 -10.15 2.86 -9.24
CA SER A 253 -8.91 2.28 -8.70
C SER A 253 -8.40 2.94 -7.44
N ASN A 254 -8.30 4.27 -7.40
CA ASN A 254 -7.80 5.00 -6.24
C ASN A 254 -8.72 4.81 -5.04
N TYR A 255 -8.11 4.83 -3.86
CA TYR A 255 -8.80 4.75 -2.58
C TYR A 255 -8.41 5.92 -1.69
N TYR A 256 -9.18 6.17 -0.63
CA TYR A 256 -8.95 7.29 0.28
C TYR A 256 -8.87 6.88 1.74
N ALA A 257 -8.32 7.75 2.58
CA ALA A 257 -8.29 7.61 4.04
C ALA A 257 -8.66 8.93 4.73
N MET A 258 -9.38 8.86 5.84
CA MET A 258 -9.90 10.00 6.60
C MET A 258 -9.07 10.30 7.86
N ASP A 259 -9.13 11.54 8.32
CA ASP A 259 -8.64 12.00 9.64
C ASP A 259 -9.26 11.24 10.83
N PHE A 260 -8.90 11.68 12.04
CA PHE A 260 -9.69 11.45 13.24
C PHE A 260 -11.17 11.82 13.05
N LEU A 261 -12.04 11.05 13.69
CA LEU A 261 -13.48 11.27 13.65
C LEU A 261 -13.92 12.38 14.63
N TYR A 262 -13.31 12.43 15.81
CA TYR A 262 -13.76 13.30 16.92
C TYR A 262 -12.72 14.34 17.38
N VAL A 263 -11.48 14.27 16.89
CA VAL A 263 -10.39 15.14 17.33
C VAL A 263 -9.98 16.08 16.19
N PHE A 264 -9.96 17.38 16.49
CA PHE A 264 -9.58 18.45 15.56
C PHE A 264 -8.44 19.29 16.18
N PRO A 265 -7.16 18.90 15.99
CA PRO A 265 -6.05 19.49 16.73
C PRO A 265 -5.80 20.98 16.50
N THR A 266 -6.16 21.51 15.32
CA THR A 266 -6.12 22.93 15.00
C THR A 266 -7.13 23.23 13.90
N SER A 267 -7.67 24.45 13.88
CA SER A 267 -8.50 24.96 12.78
C SER A 267 -7.67 25.66 11.69
N ILE A 268 -6.36 25.88 11.93
CA ILE A 268 -5.47 26.57 11.00
C ILE A 268 -4.96 25.57 9.96
N GLN A 269 -5.43 25.70 8.72
CA GLN A 269 -5.05 24.85 7.59
C GLN A 269 -3.53 24.77 7.39
N ALA A 270 -2.83 25.91 7.46
CA ALA A 270 -1.39 25.96 7.28
C ALA A 270 -0.63 25.23 8.40
N ALA A 271 -1.04 25.40 9.67
CA ALA A 271 -0.47 24.71 10.81
C ALA A 271 -0.65 23.20 10.69
N ARG A 272 -1.87 22.76 10.36
CA ARG A 272 -2.18 21.34 10.13
C ARG A 272 -1.26 20.74 9.08
N ALA A 273 -1.13 21.42 7.95
CA ALA A 273 -0.22 21.00 6.88
C ALA A 273 1.24 20.97 7.35
N GLY A 274 1.69 21.96 8.13
CA GLY A 274 3.04 22.03 8.70
C GLY A 274 3.44 20.77 9.47
N ASN A 275 2.64 20.38 10.47
CA ASN A 275 2.89 19.18 11.25
C ASN A 275 2.75 17.89 10.42
N ALA A 276 1.68 17.77 9.63
CA ALA A 276 1.41 16.56 8.84
C ALA A 276 2.51 16.28 7.80
N ILE A 277 2.91 17.29 7.03
CA ILE A 277 4.02 17.20 6.06
C ILE A 277 5.33 16.86 6.77
N HIS A 278 5.61 17.47 7.92
CA HIS A 278 6.82 17.16 8.69
C HIS A 278 6.81 15.69 9.14
N ALA A 279 5.70 15.19 9.69
CA ALA A 279 5.55 13.80 10.11
C ALA A 279 5.75 12.82 8.95
N ILE A 280 5.16 13.09 7.77
CA ILE A 280 5.37 12.29 6.55
C ILE A 280 6.85 12.28 6.15
N MET A 281 7.54 13.43 6.21
CA MET A 281 8.96 13.52 5.87
C MET A 281 9.86 12.79 6.88
N LEU A 282 9.49 12.77 8.17
CA LEU A 282 10.16 11.95 9.18
C LEU A 282 9.98 10.46 8.90
N TYR A 283 8.77 10.04 8.51
CA TYR A 283 8.50 8.67 8.07
C TYR A 283 9.36 8.29 6.87
N ARG A 284 9.33 9.13 5.82
CA ARG A 284 10.15 8.97 4.61
C ARG A 284 11.62 8.82 4.94
N ARG A 285 12.14 9.62 5.88
CA ARG A 285 13.55 9.52 6.33
C ARG A 285 13.85 8.18 7.00
N LYS A 286 12.92 7.61 7.79
CA LYS A 286 13.08 6.28 8.40
C LYS A 286 13.02 5.19 7.34
N LEU A 287 12.08 5.30 6.39
CA LEU A 287 11.94 4.38 5.26
C LEU A 287 13.20 4.37 4.38
N ASP A 288 13.68 5.54 3.98
CA ASP A 288 14.90 5.73 3.17
C ASP A 288 16.14 5.09 3.79
N ARG A 289 16.16 4.96 5.12
CA ARG A 289 17.25 4.37 5.90
C ARG A 289 16.94 2.92 6.29
N ALA A 290 15.84 2.34 5.83
CA ALA A 290 15.34 1.01 6.23
C ALA A 290 15.19 0.84 7.77
N GLN A 291 14.95 1.94 8.50
CA GLN A 291 14.86 1.97 9.97
C GLN A 291 13.46 1.68 10.51
N ILE A 292 12.45 1.61 9.65
CA ILE A 292 11.13 1.11 10.02
C ILE A 292 11.27 -0.37 10.39
N LYS A 293 10.65 -0.79 11.49
CA LYS A 293 10.67 -2.20 11.88
C LYS A 293 9.81 -3.00 10.89
N PRO A 294 10.23 -4.21 10.48
CA PRO A 294 9.36 -5.06 9.68
C PRO A 294 8.12 -5.42 10.50
N LEU A 295 6.98 -5.48 9.82
CA LEU A 295 5.75 -5.97 10.42
C LEU A 295 5.84 -7.48 10.64
N MET A 296 5.38 -7.93 11.81
CA MET A 296 5.45 -9.32 12.24
C MET A 296 4.07 -9.79 12.75
N LEU A 297 3.53 -10.85 12.18
CA LEU A 297 2.36 -11.53 12.74
C LEU A 297 2.77 -12.30 14.00
N LEU A 298 1.93 -12.24 15.04
CA LEU A 298 2.20 -12.87 16.35
C LEU A 298 3.59 -12.50 16.91
N HIS A 299 4.08 -11.30 16.58
CA HIS A 299 5.43 -10.80 16.88
C HIS A 299 6.59 -11.74 16.48
N THR A 300 6.34 -12.72 15.59
CA THR A 300 7.29 -13.80 15.28
C THR A 300 7.44 -14.05 13.78
N ILE A 301 6.38 -13.89 13.00
CA ILE A 301 6.36 -14.23 11.57
C ILE A 301 6.48 -12.96 10.74
N PRO A 302 7.58 -12.74 10.01
CA PRO A 302 7.78 -11.53 9.22
C PRO A 302 6.86 -11.47 8.01
N MET A 303 6.41 -10.26 7.67
CA MET A 303 5.71 -9.95 6.43
C MET A 303 6.62 -9.25 5.42
N CYS A 304 6.29 -9.38 4.14
CA CYS A 304 6.97 -8.71 3.04
C CYS A 304 6.84 -7.18 3.15
N SER A 305 7.95 -6.49 2.86
CA SER A 305 8.10 -5.04 2.93
C SER A 305 8.36 -4.40 1.56
N ALA A 306 8.29 -5.17 0.46
CA ALA A 306 8.64 -4.68 -0.88
C ALA A 306 7.82 -3.45 -1.29
N GLN A 307 6.51 -3.44 -1.00
CA GLN A 307 5.61 -2.35 -1.37
C GLN A 307 5.99 -0.99 -0.74
N TYR A 308 6.72 -0.97 0.39
CA TYR A 308 7.12 0.30 1.02
C TYR A 308 8.10 1.10 0.17
N GLU A 309 8.87 0.45 -0.72
CA GLU A 309 9.89 1.11 -1.53
C GLU A 309 9.29 2.22 -2.42
N ARG A 310 8.10 1.98 -2.98
CA ARG A 310 7.46 2.86 -3.96
C ARG A 310 6.51 3.89 -3.35
N MET A 311 6.50 4.09 -2.03
CA MET A 311 5.57 5.01 -1.37
C MET A 311 5.80 6.49 -1.74
N PHE A 312 7.05 6.90 -1.88
CA PHE A 312 7.44 8.29 -2.17
C PHE A 312 8.15 8.40 -3.51
N ASN A 313 8.11 9.59 -4.11
CA ASN A 313 8.75 9.88 -5.40
C ASN A 313 8.25 8.97 -6.53
N THR A 314 7.00 8.52 -6.42
CA THR A 314 6.38 7.61 -7.37
C THR A 314 5.18 8.30 -8.00
N SER A 315 5.06 8.14 -9.31
CA SER A 315 3.88 8.54 -10.07
C SER A 315 3.60 7.51 -11.14
N ARG A 316 2.32 7.28 -11.43
CA ARG A 316 1.85 6.50 -12.56
C ARG A 316 1.81 7.39 -13.80
N VAL A 317 2.68 7.12 -14.76
CA VAL A 317 2.76 7.86 -16.01
C VAL A 317 1.82 7.22 -17.04
N PRO A 318 0.90 7.98 -17.66
CA PRO A 318 -0.03 7.44 -18.64
C PRO A 318 0.71 7.01 -19.91
N GLY A 319 0.33 5.85 -20.46
CA GLY A 319 0.73 5.41 -21.79
C GLY A 319 -0.51 5.11 -22.64
N VAL A 320 -0.36 5.02 -23.97
CA VAL A 320 -1.50 4.80 -24.87
C VAL A 320 -2.19 3.47 -24.55
N ASP A 321 -1.41 2.39 -24.50
CA ASP A 321 -1.90 1.03 -24.22
C ASP A 321 -1.58 0.54 -22.81
N THR A 322 -0.49 1.04 -22.21
CA THR A 322 -0.02 0.60 -20.90
C THR A 322 0.66 1.75 -20.17
N ASP A 323 0.24 2.01 -18.94
CA ASP A 323 0.85 2.99 -18.05
C ASP A 323 2.13 2.44 -17.44
N ILE A 324 2.97 3.31 -16.88
CA ILE A 324 4.23 2.91 -16.24
C ILE A 324 4.32 3.53 -14.85
N LEU A 325 4.71 2.75 -13.85
CA LEU A 325 5.10 3.29 -12.55
C LEU A 325 6.51 3.87 -12.62
N MET A 326 6.60 5.19 -12.62
CA MET A 326 7.87 5.89 -12.49
C MET A 326 8.20 6.08 -11.01
N HIS A 327 9.30 5.48 -10.57
CA HIS A 327 9.86 5.70 -9.23
C HIS A 327 11.25 6.32 -9.35
N VAL A 328 11.48 7.48 -8.71
CA VAL A 328 12.77 8.18 -8.75
C VAL A 328 13.46 8.22 -7.40
N ASN A 329 14.80 8.18 -7.43
CA ASN A 329 15.61 8.30 -6.23
C ASN A 329 15.86 9.76 -5.85
N ASP A 330 15.90 10.03 -4.54
CA ASP A 330 16.49 11.24 -3.95
C ASP A 330 15.84 12.60 -4.28
N THR A 331 14.50 12.67 -4.36
CA THR A 331 13.76 13.95 -4.45
C THR A 331 13.81 14.75 -3.13
N LYS A 332 13.94 16.08 -3.22
CA LYS A 332 14.02 16.99 -2.05
C LYS A 332 12.83 17.97 -1.91
N HIS A 333 11.82 17.87 -2.76
CA HIS A 333 10.66 18.75 -2.76
C HIS A 333 9.33 17.98 -2.72
N ILE A 334 8.28 18.68 -2.32
CA ILE A 334 6.88 18.32 -2.56
C ILE A 334 6.29 19.28 -3.60
N VAL A 335 5.11 18.94 -4.11
CA VAL A 335 4.27 19.89 -4.84
C VAL A 335 3.01 20.15 -4.05
N VAL A 336 2.62 21.43 -3.98
CA VAL A 336 1.41 21.90 -3.32
C VAL A 336 0.51 22.53 -4.38
N TYR A 337 -0.78 22.17 -4.34
CA TYR A 337 -1.84 22.77 -5.11
C TYR A 337 -2.74 23.63 -4.23
N HIS A 338 -3.10 24.83 -4.70
CA HIS A 338 -4.12 25.67 -4.08
C HIS A 338 -4.79 26.55 -5.13
N LYS A 339 -6.14 26.51 -5.22
CA LYS A 339 -6.96 27.34 -6.12
C LYS A 339 -6.42 27.41 -7.56
N GLY A 340 -6.26 26.25 -8.20
CA GLY A 340 -5.84 26.17 -9.60
C GLY A 340 -4.35 26.41 -9.85
N ARG A 341 -3.50 26.44 -8.81
CA ARG A 341 -2.09 26.83 -8.91
C ARG A 341 -1.19 25.81 -8.26
N PHE A 342 -0.06 25.55 -8.88
CA PHE A 342 0.92 24.56 -8.46
C PHE A 342 2.22 25.23 -7.99
N PHE A 343 2.73 24.75 -6.86
CA PHE A 343 3.92 25.29 -6.21
C PHE A 343 4.89 24.16 -5.86
N LYS A 344 6.16 24.34 -6.18
CA LYS A 344 7.25 23.50 -5.68
C LYS A 344 7.71 24.03 -4.33
N VAL A 345 7.71 23.16 -3.33
CA VAL A 345 8.20 23.49 -1.98
C VAL A 345 9.40 22.61 -1.65
N GLY A 346 10.57 23.23 -1.46
CA GLY A 346 11.77 22.55 -1.01
C GLY A 346 11.63 22.13 0.46
N MET A 347 11.90 20.87 0.78
CA MET A 347 11.73 20.36 2.14
C MET A 347 13.01 20.39 2.98
N PHE A 348 14.11 20.92 2.43
CA PHE A 348 15.39 20.97 3.11
C PHE A 348 15.99 22.36 3.00
N TYR A 349 16.49 22.87 4.12
CA TYR A 349 17.21 24.13 4.23
C TYR A 349 18.32 23.96 5.27
N ASP A 350 19.50 24.53 5.02
CA ASP A 350 20.69 24.41 5.87
C ASP A 350 21.04 22.96 6.27
N GLY A 351 20.97 22.05 5.29
CA GLY A 351 21.29 20.63 5.48
C GLY A 351 20.31 19.84 6.37
N ARG A 352 19.22 20.46 6.83
CA ARG A 352 18.17 19.82 7.65
C ARG A 352 16.81 19.83 6.97
N LEU A 353 15.93 18.95 7.44
CA LEU A 353 14.51 18.98 7.12
C LEU A 353 13.91 20.27 7.70
N LEU A 354 13.00 20.90 6.96
CA LEU A 354 12.23 22.03 7.48
C LEU A 354 11.44 21.63 8.74
N LEU A 355 11.41 22.53 9.72
CA LEU A 355 10.63 22.39 10.95
C LEU A 355 9.15 22.66 10.67
N PRO A 356 8.23 22.17 11.53
CA PRO A 356 6.80 22.37 11.30
C PRO A 356 6.38 23.82 11.08
N ARG A 357 6.85 24.77 11.92
CA ARG A 357 6.53 26.21 11.76
C ARG A 357 7.08 26.81 10.45
N GLU A 358 8.21 26.31 9.94
CA GLU A 358 8.74 26.76 8.64
C GLU A 358 7.92 26.24 7.48
N ILE A 359 7.43 25.00 7.58
CA ILE A 359 6.54 24.41 6.56
C ILE A 359 5.20 25.14 6.59
N GLU A 360 4.65 25.39 7.77
CA GLU A 360 3.46 26.22 7.95
C GLU A 360 3.62 27.58 7.27
N GLN A 361 4.75 28.27 7.49
CA GLN A 361 5.03 29.54 6.82
C GLN A 361 5.05 29.40 5.28
N GLN A 362 5.55 28.28 4.73
CA GLN A 362 5.45 28.05 3.28
C GLN A 362 4.00 27.91 2.83
N MET A 363 3.15 27.25 3.61
CA MET A 363 1.72 27.10 3.30
C MET A 363 0.98 28.43 3.44
N GLU A 364 1.27 29.23 4.47
CA GLU A 364 0.74 30.59 4.65
C GLU A 364 1.06 31.46 3.41
N ARG A 365 2.30 31.41 2.91
CA ARG A 365 2.70 32.12 1.68
C ARG A 365 1.90 31.66 0.45
N ILE A 366 1.61 30.36 0.33
CA ILE A 366 0.79 29.82 -0.78
C ILE A 366 -0.68 30.25 -0.65
N LEU A 367 -1.24 30.20 0.56
CA LEU A 367 -2.62 30.60 0.84
C LEU A 367 -2.83 32.11 0.63
N ALA A 368 -1.81 32.92 0.94
CA ALA A 368 -1.82 34.36 0.74
C ALA A 368 -1.52 34.81 -0.70
N ASP A 369 -1.06 33.90 -1.57
CA ASP A 369 -0.76 34.22 -2.97
C ASP A 369 -2.08 34.55 -3.71
N THR A 370 -2.14 35.72 -4.33
CA THR A 370 -3.30 36.23 -5.10
C THR A 370 -3.08 36.23 -6.62
N SER A 371 -1.99 35.64 -7.11
CA SER A 371 -1.74 35.50 -8.55
C SER A 371 -2.82 34.66 -9.22
N GLU A 372 -3.23 35.05 -10.43
CA GLU A 372 -4.17 34.25 -11.21
C GLU A 372 -3.49 33.00 -11.80
N PRO A 373 -4.21 31.87 -11.92
CA PRO A 373 -3.75 30.72 -12.71
C PRO A 373 -3.47 31.13 -14.16
N SER A 374 -2.52 30.45 -14.80
CA SER A 374 -2.34 30.56 -16.26
C SER A 374 -3.59 30.02 -16.98
N PRO A 375 -3.88 30.42 -18.23
CA PRO A 375 -4.96 29.82 -19.02
C PRO A 375 -4.90 28.28 -19.00
N GLY A 376 -6.05 27.62 -18.84
CA GLY A 376 -6.17 26.16 -18.67
C GLY A 376 -5.57 25.55 -17.38
N GLU A 377 -4.72 26.27 -16.64
CA GLU A 377 -3.99 25.70 -15.49
C GLU A 377 -4.92 25.29 -14.35
N ALA A 378 -5.97 26.09 -14.10
CA ALA A 378 -6.85 25.89 -12.97
C ALA A 378 -7.49 24.50 -12.95
N LYS A 379 -7.70 23.92 -14.13
CA LYS A 379 -8.32 22.60 -14.32
C LYS A 379 -7.32 21.54 -14.81
N LEU A 380 -6.04 21.87 -14.92
CA LEU A 380 -5.02 21.03 -15.56
C LEU A 380 -4.98 19.59 -15.03
N ALA A 381 -5.15 19.41 -13.71
CA ALA A 381 -5.06 18.06 -13.12
C ALA A 381 -6.25 17.16 -13.50
N ALA A 382 -7.31 17.69 -14.12
CA ALA A 382 -8.41 16.90 -14.68
C ALA A 382 -7.95 15.86 -15.70
N LEU A 383 -6.82 16.11 -16.38
CA LEU A 383 -6.20 15.13 -17.26
C LEU A 383 -5.86 13.82 -16.52
N THR A 384 -5.47 13.90 -15.24
CA THR A 384 -5.19 12.71 -14.42
C THR A 384 -6.45 12.01 -13.92
N ALA A 385 -7.60 12.70 -13.95
CA ALA A 385 -8.88 12.23 -13.45
C ALA A 385 -9.75 11.55 -14.51
N GLY A 386 -9.51 11.84 -15.80
CA GLY A 386 -10.21 11.25 -16.93
C GLY A 386 -9.61 9.93 -17.43
N ASP A 387 -9.98 9.54 -18.66
CA ASP A 387 -9.49 8.32 -19.30
C ASP A 387 -7.97 8.34 -19.56
N ARG A 388 -7.36 7.16 -19.50
CA ARG A 388 -5.89 7.03 -19.54
C ARG A 388 -5.30 7.34 -20.91
N THR A 389 -5.95 6.91 -21.97
CA THR A 389 -5.44 7.10 -23.35
C THR A 389 -5.48 8.56 -23.81
N PRO A 390 -6.57 9.33 -23.61
CA PRO A 390 -6.54 10.78 -23.87
C PRO A 390 -5.46 11.50 -23.06
N TRP A 391 -5.28 11.15 -21.79
CA TRP A 391 -4.21 11.73 -20.97
C TRP A 391 -2.83 11.40 -21.54
N ALA A 392 -2.56 10.15 -21.93
CA ALA A 392 -1.28 9.76 -22.54
C ALA A 392 -0.96 10.59 -23.79
N LYS A 393 -1.94 10.77 -24.69
CA LYS A 393 -1.79 11.55 -25.92
C LYS A 393 -1.56 13.04 -25.63
N ALA A 394 -2.30 13.61 -24.67
CA ALA A 394 -2.12 14.99 -24.25
C ALA A 394 -0.72 15.21 -23.65
N ARG A 395 -0.27 14.29 -22.79
CA ARG A 395 1.08 14.31 -22.20
C ARG A 395 2.17 14.33 -23.27
N GLU A 396 2.06 13.46 -24.27
CA GLU A 396 3.01 13.39 -25.39
C GLU A 396 3.01 14.65 -26.25
N THR A 397 1.83 15.24 -26.49
CA THR A 397 1.68 16.38 -27.41
C THR A 397 2.08 17.71 -26.76
N TYR A 398 1.61 17.96 -25.54
CA TYR A 398 1.68 19.29 -24.91
C TYR A 398 2.71 19.39 -23.76
N PHE A 399 3.15 18.27 -23.19
CA PHE A 399 3.98 18.25 -21.97
C PHE A 399 5.38 17.66 -22.19
N ASN A 400 5.79 17.43 -23.43
CA ASN A 400 7.08 16.80 -23.74
C ASN A 400 8.28 17.78 -23.81
N ARG A 401 8.03 19.09 -23.83
CA ARG A 401 9.05 20.15 -24.00
C ARG A 401 8.75 21.43 -23.21
N GLY A 402 9.71 22.34 -23.19
CA GLY A 402 9.53 23.70 -22.65
C GLY A 402 9.18 23.75 -21.17
N LYS A 403 8.37 24.76 -20.80
CA LYS A 403 7.92 25.01 -19.42
C LYS A 403 7.04 23.88 -18.89
N ASN A 404 6.13 23.36 -19.72
CA ASN A 404 5.23 22.26 -19.36
C ASN A 404 5.97 21.01 -18.93
N LYS A 405 7.00 20.59 -19.68
CA LYS A 405 7.83 19.44 -19.29
C LYS A 405 8.50 19.65 -17.94
N GLN A 406 9.07 20.84 -17.71
CA GLN A 406 9.76 21.14 -16.45
C GLN A 406 8.80 21.14 -15.25
N ALA A 407 7.60 21.69 -15.44
CA ALA A 407 6.55 21.71 -14.42
C ALA A 407 6.01 20.30 -14.15
N LEU A 408 5.66 19.55 -15.20
CA LEU A 408 5.20 18.17 -15.09
C LEU A 408 6.24 17.26 -14.42
N ASP A 409 7.51 17.33 -14.84
CA ASP A 409 8.62 16.61 -14.20
C ASP A 409 8.71 16.95 -12.71
N THR A 410 8.45 18.21 -12.33
CA THR A 410 8.48 18.63 -10.93
C THR A 410 7.38 17.95 -10.13
N ILE A 411 6.17 17.81 -10.69
CA ILE A 411 5.05 17.09 -10.06
C ILE A 411 5.34 15.59 -9.98
N GLU A 412 5.69 14.98 -11.11
CA GLU A 412 5.88 13.53 -11.22
C GLU A 412 7.05 13.05 -10.33
N LYS A 413 8.10 13.87 -10.16
CA LYS A 413 9.26 13.54 -9.31
C LYS A 413 9.05 13.90 -7.83
N ALA A 414 8.06 14.73 -7.47
CA ALA A 414 7.81 15.19 -6.10
C ALA A 414 7.72 14.03 -5.09
N ALA A 415 8.07 14.27 -3.82
CA ALA A 415 8.00 13.21 -2.81
C ALA A 415 6.57 12.68 -2.62
N PHE A 416 5.60 13.59 -2.59
CA PHE A 416 4.16 13.35 -2.61
C PHE A 416 3.48 14.67 -3.03
N PHE A 417 2.18 14.62 -3.29
CA PHE A 417 1.39 15.78 -3.69
C PHE A 417 0.55 16.27 -2.50
N VAL A 418 0.42 17.59 -2.36
CA VAL A 418 -0.37 18.22 -1.28
C VAL A 418 -1.44 19.10 -1.90
N THR A 419 -2.67 19.01 -1.39
CA THR A 419 -3.75 19.93 -1.73
C THR A 419 -4.13 20.74 -0.50
N LEU A 420 -4.03 22.07 -0.62
CA LEU A 420 -4.67 23.00 0.29
C LEU A 420 -6.06 23.31 -0.29
N ASP A 421 -7.04 22.55 0.16
CA ASP A 421 -8.42 22.60 -0.32
C ASP A 421 -9.13 23.81 0.31
N ASP A 422 -9.91 24.56 -0.46
CA ASP A 422 -10.62 25.75 0.02
C ASP A 422 -12.02 25.43 0.57
N SER A 423 -12.47 24.18 0.46
CA SER A 423 -13.67 23.68 1.12
C SER A 423 -13.39 23.29 2.59
N GLU A 424 -14.47 23.16 3.35
CA GLU A 424 -14.44 22.63 4.72
C GLU A 424 -15.15 21.28 4.74
N GLN A 425 -14.44 20.25 5.23
CA GLN A 425 -14.98 18.93 5.50
C GLN A 425 -14.66 18.56 6.95
N ARG A 426 -15.59 17.93 7.65
CA ARG A 426 -15.39 17.30 8.96
C ARG A 426 -16.64 16.53 9.35
N TYR A 427 -16.52 15.65 10.34
CA TYR A 427 -17.70 15.14 11.03
C TYR A 427 -18.43 16.28 11.74
N ASP A 428 -19.73 16.41 11.47
CA ASP A 428 -20.61 17.37 12.14
C ASP A 428 -21.72 16.61 12.86
N GLU A 429 -21.76 16.69 14.19
CA GLU A 429 -22.78 16.06 15.02
C GLU A 429 -24.21 16.51 14.70
N LYS A 430 -24.38 17.74 14.18
CA LYS A 430 -25.70 18.24 13.77
C LYS A 430 -26.17 17.63 12.44
N ASN A 431 -25.24 17.07 11.66
CA ASN A 431 -25.51 16.47 10.37
C ASN A 431 -24.58 15.28 10.09
N PRO A 432 -24.65 14.21 10.91
CA PRO A 432 -23.59 13.19 10.99
C PRO A 432 -23.47 12.38 9.69
N VAL A 433 -24.58 12.14 9.00
CA VAL A 433 -24.61 11.35 7.77
C VAL A 433 -24.03 12.17 6.61
N ARG A 434 -24.67 13.27 6.23
CA ARG A 434 -24.26 14.06 5.06
C ARG A 434 -22.86 14.65 5.21
N SER A 435 -22.43 14.98 6.43
CA SER A 435 -21.08 15.50 6.67
C SER A 435 -19.98 14.47 6.34
N LEU A 436 -20.16 13.20 6.75
CA LEU A 436 -19.23 12.13 6.41
C LEU A 436 -19.31 11.71 4.94
N ASP A 437 -20.51 11.67 4.36
CA ASP A 437 -20.70 11.29 2.96
C ASP A 437 -20.04 12.32 2.02
N LYS A 438 -20.22 13.62 2.31
CA LYS A 438 -19.54 14.70 1.58
C LYS A 438 -18.03 14.63 1.77
N TYR A 439 -17.56 14.35 2.99
CA TYR A 439 -16.14 14.22 3.28
C TYR A 439 -15.50 13.05 2.50
N ALA A 440 -16.17 11.90 2.46
CA ALA A 440 -15.75 10.74 1.67
C ALA A 440 -15.60 11.07 0.19
N LYS A 441 -16.64 11.67 -0.42
CA LYS A 441 -16.63 12.08 -1.84
C LYS A 441 -15.50 13.07 -2.13
N SER A 442 -15.30 14.06 -1.26
CA SER A 442 -14.24 15.06 -1.40
C SER A 442 -12.82 14.45 -1.34
N LEU A 443 -12.61 13.40 -0.55
CA LEU A 443 -11.33 12.67 -0.52
C LEU A 443 -11.16 11.70 -1.70
N LEU A 444 -12.24 11.09 -2.17
CA LEU A 444 -12.21 10.14 -3.29
C LEU A 444 -11.91 10.86 -4.62
N HIS A 445 -12.67 11.92 -4.94
CA HIS A 445 -12.58 12.57 -6.25
C HIS A 445 -12.45 14.10 -6.21
N GLY A 446 -12.68 14.75 -5.06
CA GLY A 446 -12.61 16.21 -4.95
C GLY A 446 -13.48 16.89 -6.01
N GLU A 447 -12.94 17.96 -6.61
CA GLU A 447 -13.55 18.68 -7.75
C GLU A 447 -13.12 18.10 -9.12
N CYS A 448 -12.45 16.94 -9.12
CA CYS A 448 -11.89 16.25 -10.29
C CYS A 448 -10.69 16.94 -10.95
N TYR A 449 -10.24 18.12 -10.48
CA TYR A 449 -9.08 18.84 -11.02
C TYR A 449 -8.12 19.37 -9.94
N ASP A 450 -8.42 19.10 -8.68
CA ASP A 450 -7.73 19.60 -7.50
C ASP A 450 -6.85 18.53 -6.85
N ARG A 451 -6.66 17.38 -7.50
CA ARG A 451 -5.78 16.28 -7.07
C ARG A 451 -4.93 15.83 -8.24
N TRP A 452 -3.75 15.27 -7.95
CA TRP A 452 -2.94 14.58 -8.96
C TRP A 452 -3.12 13.08 -8.78
N PHE A 453 -4.14 12.50 -9.42
CA PHE A 453 -4.56 11.10 -9.17
C PHE A 453 -3.50 10.06 -9.55
N ASP A 454 -2.56 10.45 -10.40
CA ASP A 454 -1.39 9.64 -10.78
C ASP A 454 -0.31 9.56 -9.70
N LYS A 455 -0.34 10.44 -8.68
CA LYS A 455 0.65 10.43 -7.60
C LYS A 455 0.43 9.23 -6.69
N SER A 456 1.51 8.62 -6.19
CA SER A 456 1.41 7.52 -5.23
C SER A 456 0.42 7.80 -4.09
N PHE A 457 0.45 9.03 -3.57
CA PHE A 457 -0.64 9.56 -2.76
C PHE A 457 -0.68 11.10 -2.78
N ASN A 458 -1.86 11.63 -2.49
CA ASN A 458 -2.19 13.03 -2.28
C ASN A 458 -2.53 13.23 -0.80
N LEU A 459 -1.87 14.18 -0.13
CA LEU A 459 -2.29 14.69 1.19
C LEU A 459 -3.22 15.87 0.98
N ILE A 460 -4.42 15.79 1.54
CA ILE A 460 -5.47 16.81 1.37
C ILE A 460 -5.71 17.46 2.72
N ILE A 461 -5.59 18.78 2.79
CA ILE A 461 -5.87 19.56 4.00
C ILE A 461 -6.95 20.57 3.67
N PHE A 462 -8.08 20.47 4.36
CA PHE A 462 -9.23 21.36 4.22
C PHE A 462 -9.01 22.67 4.97
N LYS A 463 -9.78 23.70 4.59
CA LYS A 463 -9.66 25.06 5.15
C LYS A 463 -9.81 25.11 6.68
N ASN A 464 -10.58 24.20 7.25
CA ASN A 464 -10.82 24.07 8.69
C ASN A 464 -9.78 23.18 9.42
N GLY A 465 -8.68 22.79 8.78
CA GLY A 465 -7.63 21.95 9.37
C GLY A 465 -7.95 20.45 9.45
N THR A 466 -9.09 19.99 8.92
CA THR A 466 -9.31 18.54 8.72
C THR A 466 -8.45 18.04 7.56
N MET A 467 -7.97 16.79 7.60
CA MET A 467 -7.13 16.26 6.52
C MET A 467 -7.42 14.79 6.15
N GLY A 468 -7.08 14.39 4.93
CA GLY A 468 -7.14 12.99 4.51
C GLY A 468 -6.16 12.67 3.41
N LEU A 469 -6.24 11.46 2.89
CA LEU A 469 -5.41 10.97 1.78
C LEU A 469 -6.25 10.47 0.63
N ASN A 470 -5.72 10.60 -0.59
CA ASN A 470 -6.10 9.82 -1.77
C ASN A 470 -4.85 9.06 -2.26
N ALA A 471 -4.95 7.79 -2.63
CA ALA A 471 -3.81 6.97 -3.03
C ALA A 471 -4.07 6.22 -4.34
N GLU A 472 -3.07 6.23 -5.22
CA GLU A 472 -3.04 5.43 -6.45
C GLU A 472 -2.72 3.97 -6.10
N HIS A 473 -3.48 3.02 -6.64
CA HIS A 473 -3.49 1.65 -6.11
C HIS A 473 -2.49 0.69 -6.79
N SER A 474 -1.95 1.04 -7.96
CA SER A 474 -1.10 0.11 -8.71
C SER A 474 0.19 -0.28 -7.97
N TRP A 475 0.81 0.65 -7.23
CA TRP A 475 2.09 0.41 -6.56
C TRP A 475 1.99 -0.31 -5.21
N ALA A 476 0.87 -0.22 -4.49
CA ALA A 476 0.68 -0.85 -3.19
C ALA A 476 -0.78 -1.05 -2.78
N ASP A 477 -0.96 -1.89 -1.76
CA ASP A 477 -2.24 -2.18 -1.11
C ASP A 477 -2.47 -1.24 0.10
N ALA A 478 -3.74 -1.02 0.45
CA ALA A 478 -4.16 -0.11 1.51
C ALA A 478 -3.41 -0.23 2.86
N PRO A 479 -3.04 -1.42 3.37
CA PRO A 479 -2.28 -1.54 4.62
C PRO A 479 -0.95 -0.76 4.63
N ILE A 480 -0.31 -0.58 3.47
CA ILE A 480 0.96 0.15 3.36
C ILE A 480 0.76 1.64 3.61
N ILE A 481 -0.30 2.23 3.04
CA ILE A 481 -0.69 3.61 3.31
C ILE A 481 -1.25 3.77 4.72
N GLY A 482 -2.03 2.81 5.22
CA GLY A 482 -2.53 2.81 6.59
C GLY A 482 -1.40 2.91 7.62
N HIS A 483 -0.27 2.23 7.39
CA HIS A 483 0.91 2.33 8.26
C HIS A 483 1.56 3.73 8.23
N LEU A 484 1.60 4.41 7.08
CA LEU A 484 2.02 5.82 7.03
C LEU A 484 1.02 6.69 7.80
N TRP A 485 -0.27 6.48 7.58
CA TRP A 485 -1.33 7.32 8.15
C TRP A 485 -1.40 7.22 9.67
N GLU A 486 -1.27 6.02 10.25
CA GLU A 486 -1.13 5.84 11.70
C GLU A 486 0.04 6.65 12.28
N HIS A 487 1.18 6.69 11.57
CA HIS A 487 2.34 7.47 12.01
C HIS A 487 2.06 8.97 12.00
N VAL A 488 1.40 9.48 10.96
CA VAL A 488 1.07 10.90 10.82
C VAL A 488 0.07 11.31 11.89
N LEU A 489 -1.06 10.60 11.99
CA LEU A 489 -2.09 10.84 12.98
C LEU A 489 -1.51 10.80 14.40
N SER A 490 -0.54 9.92 14.67
CA SER A 490 0.14 9.86 15.99
C SER A 490 1.09 11.01 16.24
N MET A 491 1.95 11.31 15.26
CA MET A 491 2.99 12.33 15.46
C MET A 491 2.40 13.72 15.63
N ASP A 492 1.36 14.03 14.88
CA ASP A 492 0.86 15.38 14.73
C ASP A 492 0.30 15.99 16.03
N PRO A 493 -0.81 15.52 16.63
CA PRO A 493 -1.30 16.08 17.89
C PRO A 493 -0.48 15.65 19.12
N VAL A 494 0.14 14.46 19.12
CA VAL A 494 0.74 13.89 20.35
C VAL A 494 2.22 14.25 20.52
N LYS A 495 2.99 14.37 19.43
CA LYS A 495 4.45 14.58 19.51
C LYS A 495 4.89 15.96 19.03
N LEU A 496 4.26 16.49 17.98
CA LEU A 496 4.57 17.80 17.44
C LEU A 496 3.75 18.88 18.16
N GLY A 497 2.44 18.65 18.28
CA GLY A 497 1.52 19.55 18.97
C GLY A 497 1.40 20.91 18.30
N TYR A 498 0.66 21.80 18.96
CA TYR A 498 0.38 23.16 18.51
C TYR A 498 0.53 24.13 19.70
N THR A 499 0.71 25.41 19.41
CA THR A 499 0.65 26.49 20.40
C THR A 499 -0.81 26.72 20.84
N GLU A 500 -1.03 27.55 21.87
CA GLU A 500 -2.39 27.92 22.30
C GLU A 500 -3.19 28.62 21.20
N GLU A 501 -2.51 29.32 20.29
CA GLU A 501 -3.08 29.99 19.12
C GLU A 501 -3.36 29.02 17.96
N GLY A 502 -2.96 27.75 18.07
CA GLY A 502 -3.17 26.72 17.06
C GLY A 502 -2.10 26.63 15.96
N HIS A 503 -1.01 27.39 16.08
CA HIS A 503 0.13 27.35 15.16
C HIS A 503 1.09 26.18 15.48
N CYS A 504 1.94 25.79 14.54
CA CYS A 504 2.98 24.81 14.80
C CYS A 504 3.98 25.32 15.86
N ASN A 505 4.43 24.42 16.74
CA ASN A 505 5.47 24.75 17.71
C ASN A 505 6.83 25.07 17.06
N GLY A 506 7.56 26.02 17.68
CA GLY A 506 8.89 26.45 17.29
C GLY A 506 8.91 27.73 16.46
N GLU A 507 10.11 28.26 16.18
CA GLU A 507 10.30 29.51 15.45
C GLU A 507 10.78 29.24 14.01
N PRO A 508 10.28 29.99 13.00
CA PRO A 508 10.74 29.84 11.64
C PRO A 508 12.11 30.50 11.43
N HIS A 509 12.95 29.92 10.57
CA HIS A 509 14.18 30.59 10.16
C HIS A 509 13.85 31.75 9.19
N PRO A 510 14.39 32.97 9.39
CA PRO A 510 13.97 34.16 8.63
C PRO A 510 14.27 34.05 7.13
N ASN A 511 15.35 33.34 6.76
CA ASN A 511 15.83 33.27 5.39
C ASN A 511 15.36 32.03 4.60
N VAL A 512 14.33 31.29 5.04
CA VAL A 512 13.83 30.15 4.25
C VAL A 512 13.23 30.66 2.93
N PRO A 513 13.75 30.21 1.76
CA PRO A 513 13.22 30.60 0.46
C PRO A 513 11.73 30.27 0.34
N GLY A 514 10.98 31.12 -0.37
CA GLY A 514 9.56 30.91 -0.61
C GLY A 514 9.26 29.73 -1.54
N PRO A 515 7.98 29.33 -1.62
CA PRO A 515 7.51 28.36 -2.59
C PRO A 515 7.75 28.87 -4.02
N GLN A 516 8.13 27.98 -4.93
CA GLN A 516 8.34 28.32 -6.34
C GLN A 516 7.08 28.01 -7.15
N ARG A 517 6.43 29.03 -7.71
CA ARG A 517 5.30 28.89 -8.62
C ARG A 517 5.72 28.13 -9.89
N LEU A 518 4.98 27.07 -10.24
CA LEU A 518 5.17 26.38 -11.53
C LEU A 518 4.54 27.21 -12.65
N GLN A 519 5.18 27.21 -13.82
CA GLN A 519 4.71 27.95 -14.99
C GLN A 519 4.31 26.97 -16.08
N TRP A 520 3.23 27.30 -16.77
CA TRP A 520 2.67 26.51 -17.85
C TRP A 520 2.50 27.36 -19.11
N ASP A 521 2.46 26.67 -20.23
CA ASP A 521 2.19 27.19 -21.56
C ASP A 521 1.13 26.28 -22.18
N ILE A 522 -0.13 26.50 -21.80
CA ILE A 522 -1.26 25.67 -22.21
C ILE A 522 -1.93 26.36 -23.39
N THR A 523 -1.94 25.69 -24.54
CA THR A 523 -2.61 26.20 -25.74
C THR A 523 -4.12 25.97 -25.65
N PRO A 524 -4.94 26.72 -26.41
CA PRO A 524 -6.40 26.52 -26.44
C PRO A 524 -6.79 25.07 -26.77
N GLU A 525 -6.06 24.39 -27.67
CA GLU A 525 -6.32 22.99 -28.02
C GLU A 525 -6.03 22.03 -26.86
N CYS A 526 -5.04 22.34 -26.02
CA CYS A 526 -4.78 21.58 -24.80
C CYS A 526 -5.88 21.83 -23.75
N GLU A 527 -6.40 23.06 -23.68
CA GLU A 527 -7.50 23.41 -22.78
C GLU A 527 -8.79 22.66 -23.14
N GLU A 528 -9.11 22.50 -24.42
CA GLU A 528 -10.23 21.66 -24.87
C GLU A 528 -10.10 20.20 -24.38
N VAL A 529 -8.89 19.63 -24.43
CA VAL A 529 -8.64 18.27 -23.92
C VAL A 529 -8.80 18.21 -22.40
N ILE A 530 -8.35 19.24 -21.68
CA ILE A 530 -8.55 19.37 -20.22
C ILE A 530 -10.05 19.40 -19.89
N GLU A 531 -10.86 20.20 -20.59
CA GLU A 531 -12.31 20.27 -20.36
C GLU A 531 -13.03 18.97 -20.72
N SER A 532 -12.60 18.28 -21.79
CA SER A 532 -13.13 16.97 -22.15
C SER A 532 -12.85 15.94 -21.05
N SER A 533 -11.61 15.87 -20.55
CA SER A 533 -11.25 14.99 -19.43
C SER A 533 -12.03 15.35 -18.17
N LEU A 534 -12.21 16.65 -17.89
CA LEU A 534 -12.99 17.11 -16.75
C LEU A 534 -14.46 16.71 -16.85
N THR A 535 -15.05 16.77 -18.04
CA THR A 535 -16.44 16.35 -18.28
C THR A 535 -16.63 14.86 -17.97
N VAL A 536 -15.72 14.02 -18.46
CA VAL A 536 -15.72 12.57 -18.14
C VAL A 536 -15.58 12.34 -16.64
N ALA A 537 -14.62 13.01 -16.01
CA ALA A 537 -14.36 12.85 -14.57
C ALA A 537 -15.55 13.32 -13.72
N LYS A 538 -16.16 14.46 -14.04
CA LYS A 538 -17.34 14.99 -13.34
C LYS A 538 -18.56 14.08 -13.50
N ASN A 539 -18.80 13.53 -14.69
CA ASN A 539 -19.88 12.57 -14.89
C ASN A 539 -19.69 11.34 -13.99
N LEU A 540 -18.47 10.80 -13.93
CA LEU A 540 -18.13 9.69 -13.05
C LEU A 540 -18.28 10.06 -11.56
N ALA A 541 -17.77 11.21 -11.13
CA ALA A 541 -17.85 11.65 -9.74
C ALA A 541 -19.30 11.90 -9.28
N ASN A 542 -20.11 12.55 -10.12
CA ASN A 542 -21.52 12.81 -9.84
C ASN A 542 -22.35 11.52 -9.77
N ASP A 543 -21.91 10.47 -10.46
CA ASP A 543 -22.57 9.18 -10.44
C ASP A 543 -22.23 8.35 -9.19
N VAL A 544 -21.15 8.68 -8.46
CA VAL A 544 -20.80 7.94 -7.24
C VAL A 544 -21.66 8.35 -6.06
N ASP A 545 -22.29 7.36 -5.44
CA ASP A 545 -22.93 7.45 -4.15
C ASP A 545 -21.97 6.98 -3.03
N CYS A 546 -22.05 7.60 -1.85
CA CYS A 546 -21.24 7.21 -0.69
C CYS A 546 -22.09 7.30 0.58
N HIS A 547 -22.00 6.27 1.42
CA HIS A 547 -22.59 6.26 2.75
C HIS A 547 -21.61 5.75 3.81
N ILE A 548 -21.29 6.60 4.78
CA ILE A 548 -20.34 6.28 5.87
C ILE A 548 -21.11 6.03 7.17
N ILE A 549 -20.77 4.93 7.83
CA ILE A 549 -21.44 4.50 9.07
C ILE A 549 -20.41 4.27 10.17
N PRO A 550 -20.37 5.16 11.18
CA PRO A 550 -19.78 4.85 12.47
C PRO A 550 -20.71 3.94 13.29
N PHE A 551 -20.50 2.64 13.23
CA PHE A 551 -21.31 1.66 13.97
C PHE A 551 -20.75 1.49 15.39
N SER A 552 -21.40 2.16 16.34
CA SER A 552 -21.00 2.19 17.76
C SER A 552 -21.85 1.32 18.68
N THR A 553 -22.82 0.56 18.13
CA THR A 553 -23.70 -0.31 18.94
C THR A 553 -22.92 -1.44 19.60
N PHE A 554 -21.92 -2.00 18.91
CA PHE A 554 -20.95 -2.95 19.43
C PHE A 554 -19.75 -3.03 18.47
N GLY A 555 -18.66 -3.66 18.92
CA GLY A 555 -17.50 -3.93 18.08
C GLY A 555 -16.91 -5.33 18.30
N LYS A 556 -15.60 -5.46 18.03
CA LYS A 556 -14.91 -6.76 18.15
C LYS A 556 -14.98 -7.37 19.54
N GLY A 557 -15.12 -6.56 20.60
CA GLY A 557 -15.15 -7.06 21.97
C GLY A 557 -16.33 -7.97 22.21
N LEU A 558 -17.52 -7.55 21.75
CA LEU A 558 -18.74 -8.35 21.86
C LEU A 558 -18.73 -9.52 20.89
N ILE A 559 -18.28 -9.31 19.64
CA ILE A 559 -18.19 -10.40 18.64
C ILE A 559 -17.26 -11.53 19.12
N LYS A 560 -16.16 -11.20 19.79
CA LYS A 560 -15.26 -12.21 20.37
C LYS A 560 -15.92 -13.00 21.51
N LYS A 561 -16.81 -12.40 22.30
CA LYS A 561 -17.62 -13.12 23.31
C LYS A 561 -18.54 -14.15 22.65
N CYS A 562 -19.00 -13.90 21.43
CA CYS A 562 -19.73 -14.86 20.57
C CYS A 562 -18.83 -15.98 20.00
N ARG A 563 -17.54 -16.04 20.35
CA ARG A 563 -16.55 -17.01 19.84
C ARG A 563 -16.46 -17.05 18.30
N THR A 564 -16.72 -15.91 17.65
CA THR A 564 -16.70 -15.76 16.19
C THR A 564 -15.61 -14.77 15.80
N SER A 565 -14.97 -14.95 14.63
CA SER A 565 -14.05 -13.93 14.11
C SER A 565 -14.81 -12.64 13.80
N PRO A 566 -14.35 -11.46 14.25
CA PRO A 566 -14.95 -10.19 13.88
C PRO A 566 -15.07 -10.01 12.36
N ASP A 567 -14.06 -10.43 11.61
CA ASP A 567 -14.04 -10.35 10.15
C ASP A 567 -15.10 -11.25 9.50
N ALA A 568 -15.14 -12.53 9.89
CA ALA A 568 -16.15 -13.47 9.40
C ALA A 568 -17.59 -13.04 9.76
N PHE A 569 -17.78 -12.48 10.96
CA PHE A 569 -19.07 -11.95 11.39
C PHE A 569 -19.53 -10.83 10.46
N ILE A 570 -18.65 -9.86 10.17
CA ILE A 570 -18.95 -8.74 9.27
C ILE A 570 -19.23 -9.26 7.85
N GLN A 571 -18.40 -10.13 7.31
CA GLN A 571 -18.58 -10.68 5.95
C GLN A 571 -19.91 -11.43 5.81
N ILE A 572 -20.30 -12.22 6.80
CA ILE A 572 -21.61 -12.90 6.82
C ILE A 572 -22.76 -11.89 6.95
N ALA A 573 -22.59 -10.83 7.76
CA ALA A 573 -23.57 -9.75 7.84
C ALA A 573 -23.74 -9.02 6.50
N LEU A 574 -22.66 -8.79 5.75
CA LEU A 574 -22.70 -8.21 4.42
C LEU A 574 -23.47 -9.11 3.43
N GLN A 575 -23.29 -10.45 3.51
CA GLN A 575 -24.06 -11.38 2.68
C GLN A 575 -25.56 -11.36 3.02
N LEU A 576 -25.91 -11.31 4.32
CA LEU A 576 -27.30 -11.20 4.76
C LEU A 576 -27.93 -9.87 4.31
N ALA A 577 -27.21 -8.77 4.49
CA ALA A 577 -27.64 -7.45 4.05
C ALA A 577 -27.85 -7.40 2.54
N HIS A 578 -26.92 -7.97 1.75
CA HIS A 578 -27.01 -7.94 0.30
C HIS A 578 -28.20 -8.76 -0.20
N TYR A 579 -28.43 -9.93 0.39
CA TYR A 579 -29.58 -10.76 0.03
C TYR A 579 -30.92 -10.08 0.38
N ARG A 580 -30.99 -9.33 1.48
CA ARG A 580 -32.17 -8.52 1.83
C ARG A 580 -32.40 -7.37 0.86
N ASP A 581 -31.31 -6.74 0.41
CA ASP A 581 -31.35 -5.62 -0.53
C ASP A 581 -31.75 -6.05 -1.96
N LYS A 582 -31.22 -7.18 -2.43
CA LYS A 582 -31.31 -7.60 -3.85
C LYS A 582 -32.17 -8.83 -4.11
N GLY A 583 -32.49 -9.61 -3.08
CA GLY A 583 -33.19 -10.90 -3.21
C GLY A 583 -32.37 -12.01 -3.88
N LYS A 584 -31.11 -11.76 -4.23
CA LYS A 584 -30.20 -12.70 -4.92
C LYS A 584 -28.81 -12.67 -4.32
N PHE A 585 -28.09 -13.78 -4.44
CA PHE A 585 -26.67 -13.86 -4.13
C PHE A 585 -25.84 -13.32 -5.29
N CYS A 586 -24.63 -12.85 -4.98
CA CYS A 586 -23.71 -12.34 -5.99
C CYS A 586 -22.27 -12.74 -5.67
N LEU A 587 -21.43 -12.69 -6.70
CA LEU A 587 -20.00 -12.91 -6.52
C LEU A 587 -19.44 -11.80 -5.62
N THR A 588 -18.86 -12.21 -4.49
CA THR A 588 -18.33 -11.30 -3.47
C THR A 588 -16.82 -11.44 -3.35
N TYR A 589 -16.12 -10.32 -3.51
CA TYR A 589 -14.67 -10.21 -3.36
C TYR A 589 -14.34 -9.72 -1.96
N GLU A 590 -13.45 -10.42 -1.25
CA GLU A 590 -12.74 -9.87 -0.09
C GLU A 590 -11.22 -9.94 -0.34
N ALA A 591 -10.52 -8.83 -0.08
CA ALA A 591 -9.07 -8.80 -0.16
C ALA A 591 -8.41 -9.54 1.03
N SER A 592 -7.54 -10.51 0.73
CA SER A 592 -6.66 -11.15 1.71
C SER A 592 -5.19 -10.94 1.34
N MET A 593 -4.35 -10.55 2.31
CA MET A 593 -2.94 -10.30 2.04
C MET A 593 -2.14 -11.60 1.86
N THR A 594 -1.25 -11.65 0.88
CA THR A 594 -0.29 -12.75 0.69
C THR A 594 1.13 -12.34 1.10
N ARG A 595 1.25 -11.35 1.99
CA ARG A 595 2.55 -10.80 2.44
C ARG A 595 3.38 -11.76 3.28
N LEU A 596 2.90 -12.97 3.56
CA LEU A 596 3.72 -14.08 4.06
C LEU A 596 4.79 -14.52 3.04
N PHE A 597 4.58 -14.19 1.76
CA PHE A 597 5.47 -14.52 0.66
C PHE A 597 6.21 -13.28 0.16
N ARG A 598 7.40 -13.49 -0.42
CA ARG A 598 8.18 -12.45 -1.06
C ARG A 598 7.35 -11.77 -2.15
N GLU A 599 7.34 -10.45 -2.13
CA GLU A 599 6.58 -9.58 -3.05
C GLU A 599 5.07 -9.89 -3.10
N GLY A 600 4.53 -10.55 -2.08
CA GLY A 600 3.10 -10.82 -1.98
C GLY A 600 2.27 -9.53 -1.93
N ARG A 601 1.23 -9.49 -2.77
CA ARG A 601 0.17 -8.47 -2.78
C ARG A 601 -1.06 -9.06 -2.08
N THR A 602 -2.06 -9.45 -2.87
CA THR A 602 -3.36 -9.93 -2.41
C THR A 602 -3.77 -11.22 -3.11
N GLU A 603 -4.64 -11.96 -2.46
CA GLU A 603 -5.48 -13.04 -2.99
C GLU A 603 -6.95 -12.71 -2.65
N THR A 604 -7.88 -13.37 -3.32
CA THR A 604 -9.31 -13.19 -3.12
C THR A 604 -9.88 -14.25 -2.18
N VAL A 605 -10.66 -13.80 -1.20
CA VAL A 605 -11.61 -14.64 -0.45
C VAL A 605 -12.99 -14.44 -1.08
N ARG A 606 -13.61 -15.53 -1.53
CA ARG A 606 -14.96 -15.50 -2.12
C ARG A 606 -16.00 -15.71 -1.04
N SER A 607 -16.43 -14.63 -0.36
CA SER A 607 -17.26 -14.69 0.85
C SER A 607 -18.66 -15.31 0.63
N CYS A 608 -19.16 -15.31 -0.61
CA CYS A 608 -20.44 -15.92 -0.97
C CYS A 608 -20.28 -17.45 -1.15
N THR A 609 -20.37 -18.19 -0.04
CA THR A 609 -20.27 -19.65 -0.03
C THR A 609 -21.62 -20.33 0.10
N MET A 610 -21.69 -21.64 -0.18
CA MET A 610 -22.89 -22.43 0.09
C MET A 610 -23.30 -22.37 1.57
N GLU A 611 -22.33 -22.41 2.47
CA GLU A 611 -22.52 -22.34 3.92
C GLU A 611 -23.10 -20.99 4.33
N THR A 612 -22.54 -19.88 3.83
CA THR A 612 -23.09 -18.54 4.09
C THR A 612 -24.48 -18.38 3.46
N CYS A 613 -24.70 -18.88 2.25
CA CYS A 613 -26.01 -18.84 1.60
C CYS A 613 -27.08 -19.63 2.38
N ALA A 614 -26.72 -20.78 2.95
CA ALA A 614 -27.62 -21.56 3.78
C ALA A 614 -28.01 -20.80 5.06
N PHE A 615 -27.04 -20.18 5.73
CA PHE A 615 -27.30 -19.30 6.87
C PHE A 615 -28.19 -18.10 6.49
N VAL A 616 -27.87 -17.41 5.41
CA VAL A 616 -28.66 -16.24 4.96
C VAL A 616 -30.10 -16.66 4.67
N ARG A 617 -30.33 -17.78 3.97
CA ARG A 617 -31.68 -18.29 3.70
C ARG A 617 -32.44 -18.64 4.98
N SER A 618 -31.78 -19.20 6.01
CA SER A 618 -32.44 -19.50 7.28
C SER A 618 -32.83 -18.27 8.09
N MET A 619 -32.14 -17.14 7.87
CA MET A 619 -32.53 -15.83 8.44
C MET A 619 -33.74 -15.19 7.75
N ILE A 620 -34.08 -15.62 6.52
CA ILE A 620 -35.25 -15.13 5.77
C ILE A 620 -36.46 -16.04 5.94
N ARG A 621 -36.24 -17.35 6.06
CA ARG A 621 -37.28 -18.36 6.28
C ARG A 621 -37.68 -18.44 7.76
N ASP A 622 -38.83 -19.05 8.00
CA ASP A 622 -39.29 -19.38 9.35
C ASP A 622 -38.55 -20.62 9.87
N GLU A 623 -37.34 -20.39 10.37
CA GLU A 623 -36.44 -21.41 10.91
C GLU A 623 -36.16 -21.14 12.39
N THR A 624 -35.89 -22.20 13.14
CA THR A 624 -35.58 -22.07 14.57
C THR A 624 -34.26 -21.35 14.79
N ARG A 625 -34.14 -20.72 15.96
CA ARG A 625 -32.89 -20.05 16.36
C ARG A 625 -31.72 -21.04 16.42
N GLU A 626 -31.96 -22.25 16.90
CA GLU A 626 -30.96 -23.30 17.04
C GLU A 626 -30.35 -23.66 15.68
N GLU A 627 -31.19 -23.79 14.64
CA GLU A 627 -30.71 -24.08 13.29
C GLU A 627 -29.97 -22.89 12.68
N ARG A 628 -30.49 -21.65 12.86
CA ARG A 628 -29.78 -20.42 12.45
C ARG A 628 -28.39 -20.32 13.08
N MET A 629 -28.28 -20.59 14.38
CA MET A 629 -27.01 -20.57 15.11
C MET A 629 -26.04 -21.65 14.63
N LYS A 630 -26.54 -22.86 14.34
CA LYS A 630 -25.72 -23.95 13.79
C LYS A 630 -25.16 -23.57 12.40
N LEU A 631 -26.02 -23.05 11.52
CA LEU A 631 -25.60 -22.62 10.18
C LEU A 631 -24.63 -21.43 10.24
N LEU A 632 -24.82 -20.48 11.15
CA LEU A 632 -23.90 -19.37 11.37
C LEU A 632 -22.49 -19.85 11.72
N LYS A 633 -22.37 -20.83 12.63
CA LYS A 633 -21.07 -21.39 13.03
C LYS A 633 -20.37 -22.04 11.84
N VAL A 634 -21.09 -22.83 11.05
CA VAL A 634 -20.54 -23.49 9.85
C VAL A 634 -20.09 -22.46 8.81
N ALA A 635 -20.89 -21.41 8.57
CA ALA A 635 -20.52 -20.32 7.67
C ALA A 635 -19.26 -19.57 8.16
N ALA A 636 -19.18 -19.27 9.46
CA ALA A 636 -18.04 -18.58 10.04
C ALA A 636 -16.75 -19.41 9.98
N GLU A 637 -16.82 -20.71 10.26
CA GLU A 637 -15.69 -21.63 10.14
C GLU A 637 -15.22 -21.74 8.68
N LYS A 638 -16.17 -21.88 7.73
CA LYS A 638 -15.86 -21.89 6.30
C LYS A 638 -15.16 -20.61 5.85
N HIS A 639 -15.65 -19.44 6.26
CA HIS A 639 -15.04 -18.15 5.93
C HIS A 639 -13.60 -18.06 6.45
N GLN A 640 -13.36 -18.44 7.70
CA GLN A 640 -12.01 -18.48 8.28
C GLN A 640 -11.09 -19.44 7.51
N ASP A 641 -11.57 -20.61 7.12
CA ASP A 641 -10.78 -21.56 6.35
C ASP A 641 -10.39 -21.01 4.98
N MET A 642 -11.32 -20.35 4.28
CA MET A 642 -11.02 -19.69 3.01
C MET A 642 -9.99 -18.57 3.18
N TYR A 643 -10.10 -17.77 4.25
CA TYR A 643 -9.14 -16.71 4.55
C TYR A 643 -7.73 -17.28 4.79
N ARG A 644 -7.62 -18.38 5.54
CA ARG A 644 -6.34 -19.10 5.74
C ARG A 644 -5.79 -19.63 4.42
N LEU A 645 -6.63 -20.21 3.55
CA LEU A 645 -6.22 -20.68 2.24
C LEU A 645 -5.70 -19.52 1.37
N ALA A 646 -6.40 -18.40 1.33
CA ALA A 646 -5.97 -17.21 0.58
C ALA A 646 -4.62 -16.68 1.09
N MET A 647 -4.48 -16.48 2.40
CA MET A 647 -3.23 -16.01 3.03
C MET A 647 -2.03 -16.92 2.75
N THR A 648 -2.26 -18.23 2.60
CA THR A 648 -1.22 -19.24 2.34
C THR A 648 -0.94 -19.48 0.85
N GLY A 649 -1.48 -18.64 -0.04
CA GLY A 649 -1.28 -18.77 -1.48
C GLY A 649 -2.01 -19.97 -2.08
N GLN A 650 -3.08 -20.42 -1.42
CA GLN A 650 -3.96 -21.51 -1.84
C GLN A 650 -5.34 -20.99 -2.31
N GLY A 651 -5.45 -19.69 -2.58
CA GLY A 651 -6.62 -19.14 -3.27
C GLY A 651 -6.68 -19.58 -4.74
N ILE A 652 -7.75 -19.16 -5.42
CA ILE A 652 -8.02 -19.59 -6.79
C ILE A 652 -7.89 -18.46 -7.80
N ASP A 653 -8.22 -17.22 -7.42
CA ASP A 653 -8.40 -16.12 -8.36
C ASP A 653 -7.07 -15.68 -8.99
N ARG A 654 -6.00 -15.49 -8.20
CA ARG A 654 -4.68 -15.16 -8.78
C ARG A 654 -4.13 -16.29 -9.64
N HIS A 655 -4.42 -17.54 -9.28
CA HIS A 655 -3.99 -18.69 -10.07
C HIS A 655 -4.70 -18.75 -11.44
N LEU A 656 -6.04 -18.62 -11.45
CA LEU A 656 -6.85 -18.57 -12.67
C LEU A 656 -6.45 -17.40 -13.58
N PHE A 657 -6.22 -16.22 -12.99
CA PHE A 657 -5.70 -15.05 -13.70
C PHE A 657 -4.36 -15.34 -14.37
N CYS A 658 -3.40 -15.91 -13.66
CA CYS A 658 -2.08 -16.21 -14.25
C CYS A 658 -2.16 -17.28 -15.35
N LEU A 659 -3.01 -18.30 -15.18
CA LEU A 659 -3.26 -19.30 -16.23
C LEU A 659 -3.84 -18.63 -17.49
N TYR A 660 -4.76 -17.68 -17.32
CA TYR A 660 -5.30 -16.89 -18.43
C TYR A 660 -4.24 -16.05 -19.13
N VAL A 661 -3.38 -15.36 -18.39
CA VAL A 661 -2.25 -14.61 -18.98
C VAL A 661 -1.35 -15.53 -19.82
N VAL A 662 -0.99 -16.70 -19.29
CA VAL A 662 -0.22 -17.70 -20.05
C VAL A 662 -0.96 -18.13 -21.31
N SER A 663 -2.26 -18.41 -21.23
CA SER A 663 -3.05 -18.82 -22.40
C SER A 663 -3.01 -17.77 -23.52
N LYS A 664 -3.06 -16.48 -23.15
CA LYS A 664 -2.95 -15.37 -24.11
C LYS A 664 -1.56 -15.25 -24.71
N TYR A 665 -0.49 -15.48 -23.96
CA TYR A 665 0.86 -15.55 -24.52
C TYR A 665 1.06 -16.72 -25.50
N LEU A 666 0.37 -17.84 -25.28
CA LEU A 666 0.42 -18.99 -26.17
C LEU A 666 -0.53 -18.89 -27.38
N GLY A 667 -1.38 -17.85 -27.44
CA GLY A 667 -2.41 -17.73 -28.47
C GLY A 667 -3.51 -18.80 -28.35
N GLU A 668 -3.72 -19.36 -27.16
CA GLU A 668 -4.70 -20.40 -26.90
C GLU A 668 -5.94 -19.82 -26.20
N ASP A 669 -7.12 -20.15 -26.72
CA ASP A 669 -8.38 -19.75 -26.12
C ASP A 669 -8.96 -20.86 -25.24
N SER A 670 -9.41 -20.46 -24.06
CA SER A 670 -10.07 -21.34 -23.08
C SER A 670 -11.45 -20.80 -22.77
N ALA A 671 -12.49 -21.56 -23.12
CA ALA A 671 -13.86 -21.23 -22.76
C ALA A 671 -14.04 -21.12 -21.23
N PHE A 672 -13.41 -22.04 -20.48
CA PHE A 672 -13.41 -22.03 -19.02
C PHE A 672 -12.81 -20.73 -18.46
N LEU A 673 -11.57 -20.38 -18.83
CA LEU A 673 -10.90 -19.19 -18.28
C LEU A 673 -11.59 -17.89 -18.69
N LYS A 674 -12.14 -17.83 -19.91
CA LYS A 674 -12.88 -16.66 -20.41
C LYS A 674 -14.14 -16.43 -19.57
N GLU A 675 -14.88 -17.48 -19.25
CA GLU A 675 -16.12 -17.35 -18.47
C GLU A 675 -15.83 -16.99 -17.00
N VAL A 676 -14.89 -17.70 -16.37
CA VAL A 676 -14.52 -17.50 -14.96
C VAL A 676 -14.06 -16.06 -14.67
N LEU A 677 -13.38 -15.41 -15.61
CA LEU A 677 -12.84 -14.06 -15.46
C LEU A 677 -13.80 -12.96 -15.92
N SER A 678 -14.96 -13.32 -16.48
CA SER A 678 -15.96 -12.37 -16.98
C SER A 678 -17.01 -11.98 -15.95
N GLU A 679 -17.13 -12.72 -14.85
CA GLU A 679 -18.14 -12.47 -13.81
C GLU A 679 -17.79 -11.20 -13.00
N PRO A 680 -18.71 -10.21 -12.91
CA PRO A 680 -18.43 -8.99 -12.17
C PRO A 680 -18.54 -9.20 -10.65
N TRP A 681 -17.62 -8.56 -9.91
CA TRP A 681 -17.62 -8.52 -8.45
C TRP A 681 -18.64 -7.49 -7.94
N ARG A 682 -19.91 -7.89 -7.88
CA ARG A 682 -21.02 -7.00 -7.47
C ARG A 682 -20.98 -6.60 -6.00
N LEU A 683 -20.27 -7.33 -5.16
CA LEU A 683 -19.94 -6.88 -3.81
C LEU A 683 -18.43 -6.99 -3.63
N SER A 684 -17.75 -5.85 -3.54
CA SER A 684 -16.31 -5.79 -3.32
C SER A 684 -16.04 -5.25 -1.93
N THR A 685 -15.31 -6.00 -1.12
CA THR A 685 -15.05 -5.68 0.27
C THR A 685 -13.57 -5.63 0.60
N SER A 686 -13.22 -4.77 1.54
CA SER A 686 -11.84 -4.67 2.04
C SER A 686 -11.84 -4.31 3.52
N GLN A 687 -11.13 -5.09 4.31
CA GLN A 687 -10.79 -4.71 5.68
C GLN A 687 -9.55 -3.82 5.66
N THR A 688 -9.64 -2.63 6.24
CA THR A 688 -8.45 -1.80 6.51
C THR A 688 -7.87 -2.18 7.87
N PRO A 689 -6.64 -2.72 7.95
CA PRO A 689 -6.02 -3.03 9.23
C PRO A 689 -5.65 -1.75 9.99
N LEU A 690 -5.85 -1.77 11.31
CA LEU A 690 -5.53 -0.67 12.22
C LEU A 690 -4.53 -1.13 13.30
N GLN A 691 -3.82 -0.16 13.87
CA GLN A 691 -2.84 -0.31 14.95
C GLN A 691 -1.69 -1.23 14.54
N GLN A 692 -1.28 -1.19 13.27
CA GLN A 692 -0.13 -1.91 12.77
C GLN A 692 1.17 -1.51 13.51
N MET A 693 1.22 -0.27 14.01
CA MET A 693 2.35 0.26 14.76
C MET A 693 2.12 0.37 16.28
N GLU A 694 0.90 0.08 16.77
CA GLU A 694 0.51 0.21 18.19
C GLU A 694 0.82 1.60 18.80
N LEU A 695 0.70 2.67 18.02
CA LEU A 695 1.09 4.03 18.46
C LEU A 695 0.04 4.74 19.31
N PHE A 696 -1.17 4.21 19.38
CA PHE A 696 -2.29 4.78 20.14
C PHE A 696 -2.86 3.75 21.10
N ASP A 697 -3.04 4.17 22.34
CA ASP A 697 -3.86 3.46 23.31
C ASP A 697 -5.31 3.93 23.18
N LEU A 698 -6.06 3.29 22.27
CA LEU A 698 -7.47 3.59 22.01
C LEU A 698 -8.40 3.24 23.19
N ILE A 699 -7.89 2.56 24.23
CA ILE A 699 -8.65 2.32 25.46
C ILE A 699 -8.59 3.57 26.34
N LYS A 700 -7.40 4.18 26.48
CA LYS A 700 -7.23 5.41 27.26
C LYS A 700 -7.69 6.66 26.52
N HIS A 701 -7.59 6.64 25.19
CA HIS A 701 -7.84 7.77 24.30
C HIS A 701 -8.84 7.39 23.19
N PRO A 702 -10.08 7.04 23.53
CA PRO A 702 -11.10 6.59 22.57
C PRO A 702 -11.50 7.67 21.54
N GLU A 703 -11.22 8.94 21.82
CA GLU A 703 -11.47 10.07 20.92
C GLU A 703 -10.53 10.09 19.70
N TYR A 704 -9.32 9.54 19.80
CA TYR A 704 -8.31 9.50 18.73
C TYR A 704 -8.53 8.34 17.75
N VAL A 705 -9.78 8.04 17.41
CA VAL A 705 -10.14 7.05 16.39
C VAL A 705 -10.22 7.70 15.00
N THR A 706 -9.60 7.07 14.01
CA THR A 706 -9.77 7.43 12.58
C THR A 706 -11.06 6.83 12.03
N SER A 707 -11.69 7.50 11.06
CA SER A 707 -12.84 6.92 10.36
C SER A 707 -12.47 5.72 9.49
N GLY A 708 -11.20 5.57 9.11
CA GLY A 708 -10.74 4.58 8.15
C GLY A 708 -10.70 5.16 6.73
N GLY A 709 -11.04 4.35 5.74
CA GLY A 709 -10.91 4.70 4.33
C GLY A 709 -11.83 3.86 3.45
N GLY A 710 -12.06 4.31 2.22
CA GLY A 710 -12.97 3.66 1.27
C GLY A 710 -12.49 3.76 -0.18
N PHE A 711 -13.27 3.19 -1.07
CA PHE A 711 -13.03 3.14 -2.52
C PHE A 711 -14.38 3.13 -3.27
N GLY A 712 -14.37 3.42 -4.57
CA GLY A 712 -15.56 3.36 -5.43
C GLY A 712 -16.01 1.91 -5.73
N PRO A 713 -17.24 1.69 -6.23
CA PRO A 713 -17.68 0.34 -6.62
C PRO A 713 -16.90 -0.16 -7.84
N VAL A 714 -16.58 -1.46 -7.86
CA VAL A 714 -15.83 -2.10 -8.97
C VAL A 714 -16.73 -2.60 -10.11
N ALA A 715 -18.04 -2.60 -9.90
CA ALA A 715 -19.06 -2.94 -10.88
C ALA A 715 -20.15 -1.86 -10.86
N ASP A 716 -20.69 -1.51 -12.02
CA ASP A 716 -21.68 -0.44 -12.16
C ASP A 716 -22.99 -0.76 -11.41
N ASP A 717 -23.35 -2.04 -11.33
CA ASP A 717 -24.54 -2.57 -10.65
C ASP A 717 -24.22 -3.14 -9.24
N GLY A 718 -23.06 -2.78 -8.68
CA GLY A 718 -22.52 -3.33 -7.44
C GLY A 718 -22.21 -2.31 -6.33
N TYR A 719 -21.70 -2.83 -5.22
CA TYR A 719 -21.29 -2.07 -4.04
C TYR A 719 -19.78 -2.24 -3.77
N GLY A 720 -19.13 -1.15 -3.37
CA GLY A 720 -17.84 -1.15 -2.68
C GLY A 720 -18.07 -0.99 -1.17
N VAL A 721 -17.49 -1.86 -0.34
CA VAL A 721 -17.62 -1.80 1.13
C VAL A 721 -16.26 -1.96 1.79
N SER A 722 -15.70 -0.86 2.28
CA SER A 722 -14.55 -0.91 3.18
C SER A 722 -15.01 -0.88 4.63
N TYR A 723 -14.33 -1.59 5.51
CA TYR A 723 -14.57 -1.51 6.94
C TYR A 723 -13.29 -1.54 7.76
N ILE A 724 -13.35 -0.89 8.91
CA ILE A 724 -12.27 -0.85 9.90
C ILE A 724 -12.83 -1.12 11.29
N ILE A 725 -12.09 -1.91 12.06
CA ILE A 725 -12.48 -2.32 13.41
C ILE A 725 -11.64 -1.52 14.42
N LEU A 726 -12.29 -0.63 15.17
CA LEU A 726 -11.65 0.37 16.04
C LEU A 726 -11.97 0.09 17.51
N GLY A 727 -10.92 -0.12 18.31
CA GLY A 727 -11.10 -0.46 19.73
C GLY A 727 -11.96 -1.72 19.92
N GLU A 728 -12.76 -1.75 20.99
CA GLU A 728 -13.65 -2.89 21.30
C GLU A 728 -15.10 -2.68 20.84
N ASN A 729 -15.52 -1.43 20.60
CA ASN A 729 -16.93 -1.04 20.48
C ASN A 729 -17.30 -0.29 19.18
N LEU A 730 -16.34 -0.02 18.29
CA LEU A 730 -16.58 0.77 17.07
C LEU A 730 -16.16 -0.01 15.82
N ILE A 731 -17.04 -0.03 14.82
CA ILE A 731 -16.73 -0.51 13.48
C ILE A 731 -17.17 0.59 12.52
N ASN A 732 -16.29 1.07 11.65
CA ASN A 732 -16.68 2.04 10.63
C ASN A 732 -16.82 1.35 9.29
N PHE A 733 -17.90 1.64 8.58
CA PHE A 733 -18.16 1.18 7.23
C PHE A 733 -18.13 2.36 6.25
N HIS A 734 -17.52 2.15 5.09
CA HIS A 734 -17.52 3.04 3.95
C HIS A 734 -18.17 2.30 2.79
N ILE A 735 -19.37 2.71 2.41
CA ILE A 735 -20.18 2.06 1.38
C ILE A 735 -20.23 2.99 0.17
N SER A 736 -20.03 2.44 -1.02
CA SER A 736 -20.16 3.17 -2.28
C SER A 736 -20.96 2.37 -3.31
N SER A 737 -21.67 3.07 -4.18
CA SER A 737 -22.38 2.53 -5.35
C SER A 737 -22.50 3.59 -6.43
N LYS A 738 -23.20 3.28 -7.53
CA LYS A 738 -23.50 4.26 -8.59
C LYS A 738 -24.97 4.63 -8.62
N HIS A 739 -25.27 5.91 -8.73
CA HIS A 739 -26.63 6.44 -8.86
C HIS A 739 -27.32 5.99 -10.16
N SER A 740 -26.54 5.75 -11.22
CA SER A 740 -27.00 5.26 -12.52
C SER A 740 -27.57 3.84 -12.47
N SER A 741 -27.21 3.05 -11.46
CA SER A 741 -27.76 1.71 -11.27
C SER A 741 -29.05 1.77 -10.42
N PRO A 742 -30.22 1.40 -10.99
CA PRO A 742 -31.48 1.42 -10.24
C PRO A 742 -31.55 0.33 -9.18
N GLU A 743 -30.66 -0.67 -9.24
CA GLU A 743 -30.63 -1.75 -8.26
C GLU A 743 -29.86 -1.34 -6.99
N THR A 744 -29.03 -0.31 -6.99
CA THR A 744 -28.10 0.01 -5.88
C THR A 744 -28.44 1.31 -5.16
N ASP A 745 -28.29 1.32 -3.83
CA ASP A 745 -28.44 2.51 -2.99
C ASP A 745 -27.58 2.33 -1.72
N SER A 746 -26.58 3.20 -1.51
CA SER A 746 -25.60 3.03 -0.43
C SER A 746 -26.23 3.22 0.96
N HIS A 747 -27.23 4.09 1.07
CA HIS A 747 -27.94 4.37 2.32
C HIS A 747 -28.88 3.22 2.69
N ARG A 748 -29.66 2.73 1.73
CA ARG A 748 -30.55 1.57 1.90
C ARG A 748 -29.74 0.34 2.28
N PHE A 749 -28.66 0.07 1.55
CA PHE A 749 -27.77 -1.06 1.84
C PHE A 749 -27.09 -0.91 3.20
N GLY A 750 -26.66 0.30 3.57
CA GLY A 750 -26.13 0.60 4.90
C GLY A 750 -27.12 0.35 6.04
N GLY A 751 -28.40 0.65 5.82
CA GLY A 751 -29.49 0.27 6.73
C GLY A 751 -29.60 -1.24 6.90
N HIS A 752 -29.54 -1.99 5.80
CA HIS A 752 -29.53 -3.46 5.83
C HIS A 752 -28.30 -4.03 6.54
N ILE A 753 -27.12 -3.42 6.40
CA ILE A 753 -25.89 -3.82 7.11
C ILE A 753 -26.07 -3.65 8.62
N LYS A 754 -26.54 -2.48 9.08
CA LYS A 754 -26.82 -2.24 10.51
C LYS A 754 -27.78 -3.28 11.07
N GLN A 755 -28.88 -3.54 10.36
CA GLN A 755 -29.86 -4.53 10.79
C GLN A 755 -29.30 -5.94 10.81
N ALA A 756 -28.55 -6.35 9.77
CA ALA A 756 -27.92 -7.67 9.72
C ALA A 756 -26.92 -7.88 10.87
N MET A 757 -26.12 -6.86 11.20
CA MET A 757 -25.20 -6.89 12.34
C MET A 757 -25.95 -7.15 13.67
N MET A 758 -27.05 -6.44 13.90
CA MET A 758 -27.89 -6.61 15.10
C MET A 758 -28.56 -7.98 15.14
N ASP A 759 -29.19 -8.40 14.04
CA ASP A 759 -29.92 -9.67 13.99
C ASP A 759 -29.01 -10.88 14.23
N ILE A 760 -27.79 -10.85 13.68
CA ILE A 760 -26.80 -11.92 13.91
C ILE A 760 -26.37 -11.93 15.37
N LEU A 761 -26.18 -10.77 15.99
CA LEU A 761 -25.82 -10.68 17.40
C LEU A 761 -26.95 -11.23 18.30
N ASP A 762 -28.20 -10.92 18.00
CA ASP A 762 -29.37 -11.36 18.76
C ASP A 762 -29.52 -12.89 18.82
N LEU A 763 -29.03 -13.61 17.80
CA LEU A 763 -28.98 -15.08 17.82
C LEU A 763 -28.17 -15.61 19.02
N PHE A 764 -27.18 -14.87 19.52
CA PHE A 764 -26.35 -15.32 20.64
C PHE A 764 -27.03 -15.16 22.01
N GLN A 765 -28.12 -14.40 22.12
CA GLN A 765 -28.85 -14.14 23.38
C GLN A 765 -27.91 -13.80 24.55
N LEU A 766 -26.97 -12.88 24.32
CA LEU A 766 -26.03 -12.46 25.34
C LEU A 766 -26.77 -11.76 26.49
N ASP A 767 -26.42 -12.11 27.72
CA ASP A 767 -27.05 -11.56 28.92
C ASP A 767 -26.85 -10.04 29.00
N LYS A 768 -27.93 -9.25 29.02
CA LYS A 768 -27.90 -7.78 28.97
C LYS A 768 -27.09 -7.14 30.11
N LYS A 769 -26.85 -7.87 31.21
CA LYS A 769 -26.05 -7.43 32.36
C LYS A 769 -24.53 -7.43 32.11
N GLY A 770 -24.02 -8.14 31.10
CA GLY A 770 -22.60 -8.21 30.73
C GLY A 770 -22.17 -7.33 29.55
N ILE A 771 -23.06 -6.43 29.11
CA ILE A 771 -22.91 -5.55 27.93
C ILE A 771 -22.33 -4.17 28.30
N LYS A 772 -22.21 -3.84 29.60
CA LYS A 772 -21.59 -2.58 30.05
C LYS A 772 -20.07 -2.58 29.92
#